data_AF-A0A422QSF1-F1
#
_entry.id   AF-A0A422QSF1-F1
#
_cell.length_a   1.000
_cell.length_b   1.000
_cell.length_c   1.000
_cell.angle_alpha   90.00
_cell.angle_beta   90.00
_cell.angle_gamma   90.00
#
_symmetry.space_group_name_H-M   'P 1'
#
loop_
_entity.id
_entity.type
_entity.pdbx_description
1 polymer ?
#
loop_
_entity_poly.entity_id
_entity_poly.type
_entity_poly.pdbx_seq_one_letter_code
_entity_poly.pdbx_strand_id
1 'polypeptide(L)'
;MPAVGAWLVGTWTGTGLATAALKIAASLALNLAVAKLTRPDQKGPKPRDIQTELRQSNAPRIRHLGRVRTSGSVMFWDWAQYSGNRVLFKLIAVGQGGFSEVEQWYLNDVKVETNVGGPWVQTEPWQGRVALRSRQGLLSQPDGGDYQILRDAFPGQWTLNHKLTDVGTYFGTFEAVKGENIAEVYSGGEPMVSAVIRGDRCLNPSGPGFWTDNPAYQLRDVLTNPVYGALADDDIDNASFEQAATDCAEAIPLAAGGTIARYFAGGSYTLSEPLKDVAQRILDSFAGRPYITTEGKIGVRSGKWRAPNYTITEDKIVAIDIGPGSGEFDRVTTLVPKYVAPEIDYQETTASPWDDAAAISLYGESVAQDMDLPWVQHHGQARRLAKIQMAKLNPAWRATITLRFWGLLLLEEENVFVDLPSLGLNNAPAWIDSFSFDMNNAEGVCTVELIAANPASFDWDAVSEEGQAPSQPQPIDHNATLLPGPVINSLQVITGDGDPYITVRTDAAPSARYLWARYFREPDGPKFDMFFGKDASSNDVWRTAGLQDQGQYTVELTWTNVRPGTDLFDNTDFTIASATTVSSGIEVFENTTPPDPPVVISESGTAGGAFEVTFEPDLGVNYRKTELWRGAVGSSFANATFIKQSFATSQQVTMNDTVPGAGADYWIISVNPSGVKSSEVFVGSYS
;
A
#
# COMPACT_ATOMS: atom_id res chain seq x y z
N MET A 1 -21.10 -10.21 44.23
CA MET A 1 -22.00 -10.26 43.05
C MET A 1 -21.71 -11.55 42.31
N PRO A 2 -22.73 -12.34 41.97
CA PRO A 2 -22.58 -13.77 41.69
C PRO A 2 -21.94 -14.04 40.33
N ALA A 3 -21.28 -15.20 40.26
CA ALA A 3 -20.53 -15.72 39.14
C ALA A 3 -21.43 -16.17 37.98
N VAL A 4 -21.09 -15.80 36.74
CA VAL A 4 -21.58 -16.47 35.53
C VAL A 4 -20.45 -16.49 34.50
N GLY A 5 -19.91 -17.68 34.27
CA GLY A 5 -18.81 -17.95 33.36
C GLY A 5 -18.54 -19.44 33.24
N ALA A 6 -19.61 -20.24 33.15
CA ALA A 6 -19.54 -21.69 33.04
C ALA A 6 -19.49 -22.10 31.56
N TRP A 7 -18.29 -22.01 30.96
CA TRP A 7 -17.92 -22.86 29.84
C TRP A 7 -16.87 -23.84 30.38
N LEU A 8 -17.32 -25.06 30.71
CA LEU A 8 -16.54 -26.17 31.29
C LEU A 8 -15.57 -25.78 32.42
N VAL A 9 -16.10 -25.54 33.64
CA VAL A 9 -15.33 -25.87 34.85
C VAL A 9 -15.57 -27.35 35.14
N GLY A 10 -15.00 -28.20 34.30
CA GLY A 10 -14.65 -29.56 34.63
C GLY A 10 -13.14 -29.59 34.76
N THR A 11 -12.62 -29.75 35.97
CA THR A 11 -11.21 -29.98 36.27
C THR A 11 -10.63 -31.07 35.38
N TRP A 12 -9.88 -30.71 34.33
CA TRP A 12 -9.00 -31.62 33.60
C TRP A 12 -7.71 -31.82 34.40
N THR A 13 -7.83 -32.57 35.50
CA THR A 13 -6.68 -33.17 36.18
C THR A 13 -7.00 -34.63 36.40
N GLY A 14 -6.45 -35.53 35.59
CA GLY A 14 -6.51 -36.96 35.88
C GLY A 14 -6.49 -37.84 34.64
N THR A 15 -5.33 -38.43 34.37
CA THR A 15 -5.17 -39.71 33.67
C THR A 15 -6.15 -40.77 34.19
N GLY A 16 -6.99 -41.33 33.32
CA GLY A 16 -7.77 -42.52 33.65
C GLY A 16 -9.02 -42.72 32.80
N LEU A 17 -8.94 -43.68 31.87
CA LEU A 17 -10.07 -44.30 31.20
C LEU A 17 -11.07 -44.85 32.24
N ALA A 18 -12.31 -44.35 32.26
CA ALA A 18 -13.57 -45.10 32.44
C ALA A 18 -14.71 -44.22 32.99
N THR A 19 -15.85 -44.26 32.28
CA THR A 19 -17.22 -44.04 32.78
C THR A 19 -17.54 -42.72 33.49
N ALA A 20 -18.15 -41.78 32.75
CA ALA A 20 -18.95 -40.69 33.31
C ALA A 20 -20.32 -40.63 32.62
N ALA A 21 -21.20 -41.57 32.98
CA ALA A 21 -22.63 -41.39 32.84
C ALA A 21 -23.19 -40.89 34.18
N LEU A 22 -24.13 -39.95 34.11
CA LEU A 22 -25.08 -39.57 35.16
C LEU A 22 -24.61 -38.55 36.24
N LYS A 23 -24.81 -37.26 35.92
CA LYS A 23 -25.41 -36.18 36.75
C LYS A 23 -24.93 -34.81 36.25
N ILE A 24 -25.37 -34.40 35.07
CA ILE A 24 -25.21 -33.02 34.62
C ILE A 24 -26.60 -32.38 34.62
N ALA A 25 -26.90 -31.59 35.66
CA ALA A 25 -27.83 -30.47 35.50
C ALA A 25 -27.07 -29.44 34.66
N ALA A 26 -27.10 -29.63 33.34
CA ALA A 26 -26.23 -28.94 32.40
C ALA A 26 -26.78 -27.54 32.11
N SER A 27 -26.40 -26.55 32.90
CA SER A 27 -26.46 -25.16 32.43
C SER A 27 -25.42 -25.01 31.32
N LEU A 28 -25.86 -25.07 30.06
CA LEU A 28 -25.04 -24.81 28.89
C LEU A 28 -25.02 -23.29 28.63
N ALA A 29 -24.28 -22.56 29.45
CA ALA A 29 -24.03 -21.14 29.23
C ALA A 29 -23.00 -20.98 28.09
N LEU A 30 -23.47 -20.97 26.85
CA LEU A 30 -22.62 -21.00 25.65
C LEU A 30 -22.33 -19.64 25.00
N ASN A 31 -22.66 -18.51 25.64
CA ASN A 31 -22.37 -17.20 25.07
C ASN A 31 -21.49 -16.33 25.98
N LEU A 32 -20.29 -16.02 25.46
CA LEU A 32 -19.34 -15.05 26.02
C LEU A 32 -19.53 -13.64 25.41
N ALA A 33 -20.54 -13.40 24.58
CA ALA A 33 -20.64 -12.23 23.70
C ALA A 33 -20.62 -10.87 24.44
N VAL A 34 -21.17 -10.78 25.65
CA VAL A 34 -21.19 -9.54 26.46
C VAL A 34 -19.98 -9.42 27.39
N ALA A 35 -19.48 -10.54 27.93
CA ALA A 35 -18.32 -10.56 28.83
C ALA A 35 -16.96 -10.36 28.12
N LYS A 36 -16.97 -10.21 26.79
CA LYS A 36 -15.79 -10.05 25.94
C LYS A 36 -15.31 -8.61 25.82
N LEU A 37 -16.22 -7.63 25.80
CA LEU A 37 -15.87 -6.24 25.48
C LEU A 37 -15.42 -5.43 26.72
N THR A 38 -15.44 -6.04 27.91
CA THR A 38 -14.92 -5.48 29.16
C THR A 38 -13.60 -6.13 29.61
N ARG A 39 -13.06 -7.08 28.81
CA ARG A 39 -11.75 -7.69 29.10
C ARG A 39 -10.65 -6.89 28.40
N PRO A 40 -9.72 -6.28 29.14
CA PRO A 40 -8.58 -5.63 28.55
C PRO A 40 -7.66 -6.69 27.92
N ASP A 41 -7.33 -6.48 26.64
CA ASP A 41 -6.41 -7.25 25.79
C ASP A 41 -6.75 -8.74 25.58
N GLN A 42 -7.14 -9.11 24.36
CA GLN A 42 -6.98 -10.49 23.89
C GLN A 42 -5.50 -10.87 23.99
N LYS A 43 -5.16 -11.80 24.89
CA LYS A 43 -3.79 -12.22 25.25
C LYS A 43 -3.04 -13.02 24.17
N GLY A 44 -3.28 -12.70 22.90
CA GLY A 44 -2.55 -13.29 21.78
C GLY A 44 -1.31 -12.46 21.41
N PRO A 45 -0.37 -13.04 20.67
CA PRO A 45 0.75 -12.28 20.13
C PRO A 45 0.20 -11.22 19.17
N LYS A 46 0.54 -9.95 19.38
CA LYS A 46 0.07 -8.87 18.51
C LYS A 46 0.71 -9.03 17.12
N PRO A 47 0.01 -8.72 16.03
CA PRO A 47 0.54 -8.76 14.66
C PRO A 47 1.86 -8.01 14.50
N ARG A 48 2.05 -6.90 15.24
CA ARG A 48 3.32 -6.16 15.25
C ARG A 48 4.47 -6.95 15.89
N ASP A 49 4.22 -7.68 16.97
CA ASP A 49 5.26 -8.39 17.72
C ASP A 49 5.82 -9.56 16.90
N ILE A 50 4.96 -10.26 16.16
CA ILE A 50 5.35 -11.40 15.32
C ILE A 50 6.13 -10.97 14.07
N GLN A 51 6.07 -9.70 13.66
CA GLN A 51 6.82 -9.19 12.51
C GLN A 51 8.29 -8.89 12.84
N THR A 52 8.64 -8.88 14.14
CA THR A 52 9.99 -8.57 14.60
C THR A 52 10.83 -9.82 14.87
N GLU A 53 12.14 -9.74 14.60
CA GLU A 53 13.08 -10.80 14.94
C GLU A 53 13.24 -10.93 16.46
N LEU A 54 12.93 -12.09 17.02
CA LEU A 54 13.11 -12.37 18.45
C LEU A 54 14.49 -12.97 18.72
N ARG A 55 15.26 -12.36 19.63
CA ARG A 55 16.53 -12.88 20.15
C ARG A 55 16.40 -13.19 21.63
N GLN A 56 15.87 -14.38 21.93
CA GLN A 56 15.69 -14.84 23.29
C GLN A 56 16.05 -16.32 23.39
N SER A 57 16.69 -16.71 24.50
CA SER A 57 17.06 -18.11 24.74
C SER A 57 15.85 -19.03 24.96
N ASN A 58 14.70 -18.48 25.35
CA ASN A 58 13.46 -19.22 25.61
C ASN A 58 12.29 -18.55 24.89
N ALA A 59 12.43 -18.36 23.57
CA ALA A 59 11.35 -17.80 22.76
C ALA A 59 10.16 -18.79 22.67
N PRO A 60 8.91 -18.32 22.78
CA PRO A 60 7.74 -19.17 22.67
C PRO A 60 7.61 -19.74 21.25
N ARG A 61 7.14 -20.98 21.14
CA ARG A 61 6.80 -21.57 19.84
C ARG A 61 5.47 -20.99 19.35
N ILE A 62 5.47 -20.49 18.12
CA ILE A 62 4.31 -19.88 17.47
C ILE A 62 3.85 -20.78 16.33
N ARG A 63 2.54 -20.91 16.16
CA ARG A 63 1.91 -21.56 15.01
C ARG A 63 1.10 -20.54 14.24
N HIS A 64 1.16 -20.61 12.91
CA HIS A 64 0.52 -19.66 11.99
C HIS A 64 -0.53 -20.38 11.16
N LEU A 65 -1.73 -19.81 11.04
CA LEU A 65 -2.82 -20.32 10.21
C LEU A 65 -3.30 -19.22 9.23
N GLY A 66 -3.74 -19.63 8.04
CA GLY A 66 -4.12 -18.70 6.96
C GLY A 66 -2.91 -17.96 6.37
N ARG A 67 -3.11 -16.76 5.82
CA ARG A 67 -2.02 -15.84 5.44
C ARG A 67 -1.60 -14.97 6.62
N VAL A 68 -0.31 -14.82 6.88
CA VAL A 68 0.20 -13.89 7.89
C VAL A 68 1.55 -13.30 7.48
N ARG A 69 1.82 -12.06 7.88
CA ARG A 69 3.19 -11.51 7.85
C ARG A 69 3.88 -11.80 9.17
N THR A 70 5.00 -12.49 9.12
CA THR A 70 5.73 -12.90 10.33
C THR A 70 7.22 -12.97 10.08
N SER A 71 7.97 -12.65 11.12
CA SER A 71 9.35 -13.06 11.34
C SER A 71 9.34 -14.23 12.33
N GLY A 72 10.43 -14.42 13.07
CA GLY A 72 10.54 -15.49 14.05
C GLY A 72 11.72 -15.33 14.99
N SER A 73 12.06 -16.44 15.64
CA SER A 73 13.14 -16.49 16.62
C SER A 73 14.47 -16.81 15.95
N VAL A 74 15.50 -16.01 16.20
CA VAL A 74 16.84 -16.23 15.65
C VAL A 74 17.47 -17.46 16.31
N MET A 75 17.73 -18.50 15.52
CA MET A 75 18.32 -19.77 15.96
C MET A 75 19.82 -19.85 15.71
N PHE A 76 20.30 -19.17 14.68
CA PHE A 76 21.72 -19.09 14.36
C PHE A 76 22.06 -17.68 13.86
N TRP A 77 23.17 -17.15 14.36
CA TRP A 77 23.69 -15.84 13.97
C TRP A 77 25.20 -15.88 14.14
N ASP A 78 25.95 -15.91 13.02
CA ASP A 78 27.40 -15.82 13.06
C ASP A 78 27.99 -15.41 11.69
N TRP A 79 29.23 -14.92 11.70
CA TRP A 79 29.97 -14.51 10.52
C TRP A 79 30.91 -15.61 10.05
N ALA A 80 30.96 -15.85 8.74
CA ALA A 80 31.95 -16.73 8.11
C ALA A 80 32.57 -16.09 6.87
N GLN A 81 33.75 -16.57 6.50
CA GLN A 81 34.28 -16.37 5.15
C GLN A 81 33.67 -17.43 4.25
N TYR A 82 32.92 -17.00 3.24
CA TYR A 82 32.22 -17.88 2.31
C TYR A 82 32.36 -17.34 0.88
N SER A 83 32.81 -18.18 -0.04
CA SER A 83 33.06 -17.81 -1.44
C SER A 83 33.94 -16.56 -1.64
N GLY A 84 34.89 -16.32 -0.73
CA GLY A 84 35.83 -15.18 -0.80
C GLY A 84 35.31 -13.88 -0.16
N ASN A 85 34.06 -13.84 0.30
CA ASN A 85 33.46 -12.71 0.98
C ASN A 85 33.22 -13.02 2.47
N ARG A 86 33.25 -11.98 3.31
CA ARG A 86 32.76 -12.09 4.68
C ARG A 86 31.23 -12.00 4.66
N VAL A 87 30.54 -13.01 5.15
CA VAL A 87 29.08 -13.13 5.06
C VAL A 87 28.49 -13.41 6.45
N LEU A 88 27.41 -12.71 6.80
CA LEU A 88 26.59 -12.99 7.98
C LEU A 88 25.56 -14.05 7.62
N PHE A 89 25.49 -15.10 8.42
CA PHE A 89 24.51 -16.18 8.32
C PHE A 89 23.46 -15.99 9.41
N LYS A 90 22.20 -15.84 9.00
CA LYS A 90 21.06 -15.67 9.91
C LYS A 90 20.02 -16.75 9.65
N LEU A 91 19.77 -17.61 10.62
CA LEU A 91 18.70 -18.60 10.58
C LEU A 91 17.60 -18.22 11.57
N ILE A 92 16.37 -18.17 11.10
CA ILE A 92 15.19 -17.75 11.87
C ILE A 92 14.18 -18.89 11.85
N ALA A 93 13.76 -19.35 13.02
CA ALA A 93 12.63 -20.26 13.19
C ALA A 93 11.33 -19.46 13.23
N VAL A 94 10.46 -19.71 12.26
CA VAL A 94 9.28 -18.90 11.98
C VAL A 94 8.06 -19.49 12.67
N GLY A 95 7.67 -20.71 12.27
CA GLY A 95 6.44 -21.34 12.73
C GLY A 95 6.60 -22.82 13.00
N GLN A 96 6.10 -23.28 14.14
CA GLN A 96 5.89 -24.69 14.44
C GLN A 96 4.73 -25.24 13.59
N GLY A 97 4.89 -26.47 13.08
CA GLY A 97 4.01 -27.04 12.05
C GLY A 97 4.46 -26.69 10.63
N GLY A 98 5.40 -25.75 10.49
CA GLY A 98 5.88 -25.28 9.21
C GLY A 98 4.98 -24.22 8.57
N PHE A 99 5.22 -23.95 7.29
CA PHE A 99 4.39 -23.10 6.45
C PHE A 99 4.36 -23.65 5.03
N SER A 100 3.27 -23.40 4.33
CA SER A 100 3.04 -23.92 2.99
C SER A 100 3.84 -23.18 1.92
N GLU A 101 3.97 -21.86 2.00
CA GLU A 101 4.66 -21.05 0.99
C GLU A 101 5.06 -19.68 1.53
N VAL A 102 6.14 -19.12 1.02
CA VAL A 102 6.49 -17.69 1.19
C VAL A 102 6.00 -16.92 -0.02
N GLU A 103 5.08 -15.97 0.17
CA GLU A 103 4.49 -15.17 -0.90
C GLU A 103 5.26 -13.86 -1.15
N GLN A 104 5.74 -13.18 -0.10
CA GLN A 104 6.43 -11.89 -0.23
C GLN A 104 7.47 -11.69 0.87
N TRP A 105 8.69 -11.29 0.50
CA TRP A 105 9.77 -10.97 1.44
C TRP A 105 9.82 -9.49 1.80
N TYR A 106 10.29 -9.22 3.02
CA TYR A 106 10.50 -7.88 3.56
C TYR A 106 11.86 -7.79 4.27
N LEU A 107 12.59 -6.72 4.02
CA LEU A 107 13.82 -6.34 4.73
C LEU A 107 13.64 -4.95 5.35
N ASN A 108 13.76 -4.82 6.67
CA ASN A 108 13.52 -3.56 7.39
C ASN A 108 12.19 -2.88 6.99
N ASP A 109 11.12 -3.68 6.90
CA ASP A 109 9.78 -3.24 6.45
C ASP A 109 9.67 -2.81 4.98
N VAL A 110 10.73 -2.93 4.18
CA VAL A 110 10.71 -2.70 2.73
C VAL A 110 10.43 -4.01 2.01
N LYS A 111 9.45 -4.02 1.11
CA LYS A 111 9.17 -5.15 0.21
C LYS A 111 10.39 -5.40 -0.69
N VAL A 112 10.87 -6.64 -0.73
CA VAL A 112 11.98 -7.01 -1.60
C VAL A 112 11.59 -8.15 -2.52
N GLU A 113 12.14 -8.11 -3.74
CA GLU A 113 12.01 -9.18 -4.73
C GLU A 113 13.29 -9.99 -4.81
N THR A 114 13.16 -11.29 -4.99
CA THR A 114 14.29 -12.19 -5.27
C THR A 114 14.35 -12.51 -6.75
N ASN A 115 15.54 -12.84 -7.26
CA ASN A 115 15.69 -13.25 -8.65
C ASN A 115 14.84 -14.50 -8.94
N VAL A 116 14.32 -14.61 -10.18
CA VAL A 116 13.43 -15.71 -10.57
C VAL A 116 14.09 -17.06 -10.29
N GLY A 117 13.47 -17.87 -9.42
CA GLY A 117 13.96 -19.19 -9.02
C GLY A 117 15.25 -19.19 -8.19
N GLY A 118 15.72 -18.03 -7.73
CA GLY A 118 16.93 -17.90 -6.94
C GLY A 118 16.72 -17.11 -5.64
N PRO A 119 17.72 -17.12 -4.76
CA PRO A 119 17.61 -16.53 -3.43
C PRO A 119 17.99 -15.04 -3.39
N TRP A 120 18.59 -14.48 -4.44
CA TRP A 120 19.26 -13.19 -4.40
C TRP A 120 18.28 -12.03 -4.54
N VAL A 121 18.29 -11.12 -3.57
CA VAL A 121 17.49 -9.90 -3.58
C VAL A 121 17.89 -9.02 -4.76
N GLN A 122 16.90 -8.46 -5.46
CA GLN A 122 17.06 -7.55 -6.59
C GLN A 122 16.76 -6.09 -6.25
N THR A 123 16.21 -5.83 -5.06
CA THR A 123 15.81 -4.50 -4.60
C THR A 123 17.00 -3.77 -3.97
N GLU A 124 17.28 -2.55 -4.44
CA GLU A 124 18.26 -1.66 -3.82
C GLU A 124 17.82 -1.25 -2.39
N PRO A 125 18.75 -1.06 -1.44
CA PRO A 125 20.21 -1.09 -1.58
C PRO A 125 20.85 -2.50 -1.44
N TRP A 126 20.04 -3.55 -1.35
CA TRP A 126 20.48 -4.92 -1.05
C TRP A 126 20.73 -5.80 -2.28
N GLN A 127 20.60 -5.21 -3.47
CA GLN A 127 20.67 -5.93 -4.73
C GLN A 127 21.98 -6.72 -4.84
N GLY A 128 21.85 -8.04 -5.07
CA GLY A 128 22.98 -8.96 -5.23
C GLY A 128 23.83 -9.21 -3.98
N ARG A 129 23.48 -8.62 -2.82
CA ARG A 129 24.26 -8.71 -1.57
C ARG A 129 23.54 -9.49 -0.47
N VAL A 130 22.22 -9.58 -0.56
CA VAL A 130 21.39 -10.36 0.36
C VAL A 130 20.79 -11.52 -0.39
N ALA A 131 20.87 -12.72 0.19
CA ALA A 131 20.18 -13.89 -0.32
C ALA A 131 19.25 -14.48 0.73
N LEU A 132 17.97 -14.62 0.39
CA LEU A 132 16.90 -15.13 1.23
C LEU A 132 16.49 -16.52 0.75
N ARG A 133 16.43 -17.47 1.68
CA ARG A 133 16.00 -18.85 1.45
C ARG A 133 14.97 -19.21 2.50
N SER A 134 14.09 -20.13 2.16
CA SER A 134 13.11 -20.68 3.09
C SER A 134 13.15 -22.20 3.04
N ARG A 135 12.79 -22.84 4.15
CA ARG A 135 12.45 -24.26 4.22
C ARG A 135 11.12 -24.35 4.93
N GLN A 136 10.22 -25.13 4.34
CA GLN A 136 8.84 -25.18 4.77
C GLN A 136 8.68 -25.83 6.15
N GLY A 137 9.58 -26.74 6.54
CA GLY A 137 9.44 -27.48 7.80
C GLY A 137 8.23 -28.42 7.77
N LEU A 138 7.80 -28.87 6.59
CA LEU A 138 6.70 -29.80 6.38
C LEU A 138 6.91 -30.57 5.06
N LEU A 139 6.14 -31.66 4.87
CA LEU A 139 6.13 -32.50 3.67
C LEU A 139 7.53 -33.02 3.28
N SER A 140 8.05 -32.64 2.11
CA SER A 140 9.33 -33.09 1.57
C SER A 140 10.54 -32.43 2.21
N GLN A 141 10.33 -31.43 3.07
CA GLN A 141 11.39 -30.70 3.79
C GLN A 141 11.04 -30.61 5.30
N PRO A 142 10.94 -31.75 6.02
CA PRO A 142 10.51 -31.76 7.42
C PRO A 142 11.55 -31.14 8.37
N ASP A 143 12.84 -31.24 8.03
CA ASP A 143 13.92 -30.64 8.80
C ASP A 143 14.18 -29.21 8.29
N GLY A 144 13.66 -28.21 9.00
CA GLY A 144 13.82 -26.79 8.66
C GLY A 144 15.26 -26.31 8.75
N GLY A 145 16.04 -26.84 9.68
CA GLY A 145 17.44 -26.46 9.92
C GLY A 145 18.44 -27.05 8.92
N ASP A 146 18.01 -27.87 7.98
CA ASP A 146 18.88 -28.59 7.04
C ASP A 146 19.38 -27.70 5.87
N TYR A 147 20.18 -26.69 6.17
CA TYR A 147 20.84 -25.88 5.14
C TYR A 147 22.26 -26.35 4.88
N GLN A 148 22.51 -26.93 3.69
CA GLN A 148 23.84 -27.40 3.30
C GLN A 148 24.88 -26.27 3.36
N ILE A 149 24.54 -25.09 2.81
CA ILE A 149 25.40 -23.90 2.85
C ILE A 149 25.77 -23.45 4.28
N LEU A 150 24.86 -23.62 5.25
CA LEU A 150 25.12 -23.29 6.65
C LEU A 150 26.08 -24.31 7.28
N ARG A 151 25.92 -25.60 6.97
CA ARG A 151 26.84 -26.65 7.44
C ARG A 151 28.21 -26.55 6.81
N ASP A 152 28.31 -26.16 5.54
CA ASP A 152 29.59 -25.99 4.85
C ASP A 152 30.37 -24.81 5.45
N ALA A 153 29.69 -23.73 5.80
CA ALA A 153 30.30 -22.57 6.47
C ALA A 153 30.67 -22.86 7.94
N PHE A 154 29.90 -23.70 8.65
CA PHE A 154 30.06 -23.96 10.08
C PHE A 154 29.97 -25.45 10.46
N PRO A 155 30.86 -26.32 9.96
CA PRO A 155 30.73 -27.78 10.07
C PRO A 155 30.79 -28.33 11.51
N GLY A 156 31.31 -27.55 12.46
CA GLY A 156 31.35 -27.90 13.88
C GLY A 156 30.25 -27.28 14.75
N GLN A 157 29.62 -26.18 14.29
CA GLN A 157 28.59 -25.46 15.06
C GLN A 157 27.18 -25.80 14.60
N TRP A 158 26.98 -26.01 13.30
CA TRP A 158 25.69 -26.44 12.75
C TRP A 158 25.85 -27.75 11.99
N THR A 159 25.16 -28.78 12.45
CA THR A 159 25.30 -30.17 11.98
C THR A 159 23.93 -30.74 11.62
N LEU A 160 23.89 -31.94 11.01
CA LEU A 160 22.63 -32.64 10.71
C LEU A 160 21.77 -32.95 11.95
N ASN A 161 22.33 -32.82 13.17
CA ASN A 161 21.57 -32.98 14.41
C ASN A 161 20.75 -31.71 14.75
N HIS A 162 21.08 -30.56 14.17
CA HIS A 162 20.35 -29.30 14.34
C HIS A 162 19.17 -29.23 13.37
N LYS A 163 18.23 -30.17 13.53
CA LYS A 163 17.20 -30.46 12.52
C LYS A 163 16.12 -29.40 12.40
N LEU A 164 15.68 -28.84 13.53
CA LEU A 164 14.45 -28.03 13.60
C LEU A 164 13.28 -28.73 12.88
N THR A 165 13.03 -29.99 13.25
CA THR A 165 11.98 -30.80 12.65
C THR A 165 10.60 -30.18 12.91
N ASP A 166 9.77 -30.16 11.87
CA ASP A 166 8.43 -29.56 11.86
C ASP A 166 8.41 -28.06 12.17
N VAL A 167 9.51 -27.36 11.86
CA VAL A 167 9.63 -25.91 12.03
C VAL A 167 10.00 -25.27 10.69
N GLY A 168 9.16 -24.35 10.23
CA GLY A 168 9.43 -23.54 9.06
C GLY A 168 10.50 -22.51 9.37
N THR A 169 11.45 -22.31 8.47
CA THR A 169 12.60 -21.42 8.71
C THR A 169 12.85 -20.46 7.56
N TYR A 170 13.32 -19.26 7.91
CA TYR A 170 13.98 -18.36 6.97
C TYR A 170 15.48 -18.41 7.19
N PHE A 171 16.23 -18.37 6.10
CA PHE A 171 17.68 -18.36 6.11
C PHE A 171 18.19 -17.25 5.21
N GLY A 172 18.78 -16.23 5.83
CA GLY A 172 19.37 -15.07 5.17
C GLY A 172 20.89 -15.13 5.20
N THR A 173 21.52 -14.83 4.06
CA THR A 173 22.96 -14.57 3.96
C THR A 173 23.18 -13.13 3.53
N PHE A 174 23.98 -12.37 4.28
CA PHE A 174 24.23 -10.95 4.06
C PHE A 174 25.72 -10.72 3.84
N GLU A 175 26.11 -10.28 2.65
CA GLU A 175 27.51 -9.99 2.34
C GLU A 175 27.98 -8.70 3.01
N ALA A 176 29.15 -8.73 3.65
CA ALA A 176 29.76 -7.55 4.23
C ALA A 176 30.20 -6.58 3.13
N VAL A 177 29.90 -5.30 3.33
CA VAL A 177 30.41 -4.21 2.47
C VAL A 177 31.60 -3.52 3.11
N LYS A 178 32.38 -2.80 2.30
CA LYS A 178 33.44 -1.93 2.80
C LYS A 178 32.86 -0.87 3.75
N GLY A 179 33.66 -0.44 4.73
CA GLY A 179 33.21 0.46 5.80
C GLY A 179 32.51 1.73 5.30
N GLU A 180 33.00 2.30 4.21
CA GLU A 180 32.45 3.50 3.55
C GLU A 180 31.02 3.29 3.04
N ASN A 181 30.66 2.08 2.63
CA ASN A 181 29.36 1.75 2.04
C ASN A 181 28.37 1.20 3.08
N ILE A 182 28.79 1.00 4.35
CA ILE A 182 27.90 0.44 5.38
C ILE A 182 26.71 1.39 5.61
N ALA A 183 26.96 2.69 5.67
CA ALA A 183 25.90 3.69 5.90
C ALA A 183 24.87 3.76 4.78
N GLU A 184 25.28 3.42 3.55
CA GLU A 184 24.40 3.44 2.37
C GLU A 184 23.59 2.14 2.25
N VAL A 185 24.23 1.00 2.50
CA VAL A 185 23.68 -0.34 2.20
C VAL A 185 22.96 -0.94 3.40
N TYR A 186 23.51 -0.68 4.58
CA TYR A 186 23.06 -1.20 5.86
C TYR A 186 22.93 -0.04 6.86
N SER A 187 22.22 1.01 6.45
CA SER A 187 22.02 2.26 7.22
C SER A 187 21.46 2.04 8.64
N GLY A 188 20.64 0.99 8.81
CA GLY A 188 20.10 0.52 10.09
C GLY A 188 20.84 -0.69 10.69
N GLY A 189 22.00 -1.07 10.16
CA GLY A 189 22.68 -2.31 10.48
C GLY A 189 22.12 -3.51 9.70
N GLU A 190 22.23 -4.70 10.30
CA GLU A 190 21.75 -5.95 9.69
C GLU A 190 20.23 -5.90 9.43
N PRO A 191 19.77 -6.11 8.19
CA PRO A 191 18.35 -6.04 7.89
C PRO A 191 17.54 -7.09 8.65
N MET A 192 16.39 -6.67 9.16
CA MET A 192 15.39 -7.55 9.76
C MET A 192 14.63 -8.27 8.66
N VAL A 193 14.58 -9.60 8.72
CA VAL A 193 13.86 -10.43 7.76
C VAL A 193 12.46 -10.74 8.27
N SER A 194 11.45 -10.39 7.49
CA SER A 194 10.08 -10.85 7.67
C SER A 194 9.49 -11.26 6.32
N ALA A 195 8.43 -12.07 6.32
CA ALA A 195 7.77 -12.46 5.09
C ALA A 195 6.26 -12.67 5.30
N VAL A 196 5.49 -12.46 4.24
CA VAL A 196 4.12 -12.93 4.14
C VAL A 196 4.15 -14.39 3.73
N ILE A 197 3.53 -15.24 4.54
CA ILE A 197 3.49 -16.68 4.35
C ILE A 197 2.06 -17.19 4.31
N ARG A 198 1.88 -18.28 3.57
CA ARG A 198 0.79 -19.23 3.78
C ARG A 198 1.20 -20.15 4.92
N GLY A 199 0.54 -20.06 6.06
CA GLY A 199 0.86 -20.80 7.29
C GLY A 199 0.75 -22.32 7.18
N ASP A 200 0.63 -22.95 8.34
CA ASP A 200 0.49 -24.40 8.47
C ASP A 200 -0.77 -24.93 7.75
N ARG A 201 -0.73 -26.19 7.38
CA ARG A 201 -1.85 -26.92 6.77
C ARG A 201 -2.83 -27.28 7.87
N CYS A 202 -4.11 -27.03 7.62
CA CYS A 202 -5.18 -27.44 8.51
C CYS A 202 -5.56 -28.90 8.22
N LEU A 203 -5.92 -29.65 9.26
CA LEU A 203 -6.45 -31.00 9.11
C LEU A 203 -7.75 -31.02 8.31
N ASN A 204 -7.86 -32.05 7.46
CA ASN A 204 -9.04 -32.35 6.67
C ASN A 204 -9.58 -33.72 7.10
N PRO A 205 -10.81 -33.83 7.63
CA PRO A 205 -11.40 -35.13 7.97
C PRO A 205 -11.42 -36.11 6.78
N SER A 206 -11.60 -35.58 5.57
CA SER A 206 -11.87 -36.38 4.36
C SER A 206 -10.62 -36.60 3.49
N GLY A 207 -9.42 -36.21 3.94
CA GLY A 207 -8.21 -36.33 3.11
C GLY A 207 -6.93 -35.79 3.76
N PRO A 208 -5.87 -35.55 2.97
CA PRO A 208 -4.66 -34.93 3.50
C PRO A 208 -4.97 -33.50 3.96
N GLY A 209 -4.37 -33.08 5.07
CA GLY A 209 -4.45 -31.69 5.53
C GLY A 209 -3.98 -30.74 4.43
N PHE A 210 -4.57 -29.56 4.32
CA PHE A 210 -4.31 -28.58 3.27
C PHE A 210 -4.31 -27.17 3.85
N TRP A 211 -3.65 -26.25 3.15
CA TRP A 211 -3.66 -24.84 3.56
C TRP A 211 -5.01 -24.19 3.20
N THR A 212 -5.55 -23.39 4.12
CA THR A 212 -6.84 -22.72 3.94
C THR A 212 -6.94 -21.44 4.76
N ASP A 213 -7.62 -20.44 4.20
CA ASP A 213 -8.04 -19.22 4.91
C ASP A 213 -9.45 -19.36 5.54
N ASN A 214 -10.08 -20.53 5.43
CA ASN A 214 -11.42 -20.74 5.97
C ASN A 214 -11.37 -20.97 7.49
N PRO A 215 -11.99 -20.11 8.30
CA PRO A 215 -11.87 -20.17 9.75
C PRO A 215 -12.53 -21.41 10.37
N ALA A 216 -13.52 -22.03 9.71
CA ALA A 216 -14.13 -23.26 10.23
C ALA A 216 -13.14 -24.43 10.21
N TYR A 217 -12.38 -24.59 9.13
CA TYR A 217 -11.30 -25.58 9.04
C TYR A 217 -10.15 -25.26 9.99
N GLN A 218 -9.79 -23.98 10.13
CA GLN A 218 -8.76 -23.54 11.08
C GLN A 218 -9.17 -23.84 12.52
N LEU A 219 -10.44 -23.57 12.89
CA LEU A 219 -10.97 -23.87 14.23
C LEU A 219 -10.94 -25.37 14.50
N ARG A 220 -11.40 -26.18 13.55
CA ARG A 220 -11.38 -27.64 13.66
C ARG A 220 -9.97 -28.15 13.90
N ASP A 221 -9.01 -27.68 13.10
CA ASP A 221 -7.61 -28.05 13.23
C ASP A 221 -7.07 -27.69 14.63
N VAL A 222 -7.27 -26.46 15.11
CA VAL A 222 -6.83 -26.05 16.45
C VAL A 222 -7.41 -26.94 17.56
N LEU A 223 -8.64 -27.42 17.41
CA LEU A 223 -9.30 -28.27 18.38
C LEU A 223 -8.85 -29.74 18.32
N THR A 224 -8.64 -30.28 17.10
CA THR A 224 -8.46 -31.72 16.83
C THR A 224 -7.04 -32.13 16.47
N ASN A 225 -6.10 -31.19 16.37
CA ASN A 225 -4.74 -31.49 15.96
C ASN A 225 -4.10 -32.58 16.87
N PRO A 226 -3.58 -33.70 16.33
CA PRO A 226 -3.00 -34.77 17.15
C PRO A 226 -1.84 -34.34 18.06
N VAL A 227 -1.16 -33.24 17.71
CA VAL A 227 -0.01 -32.73 18.46
C VAL A 227 -0.41 -31.62 19.43
N TYR A 228 -1.33 -30.73 19.02
CA TYR A 228 -1.64 -29.49 19.75
C TYR A 228 -3.07 -29.40 20.28
N GLY A 229 -3.99 -30.16 19.71
CA GLY A 229 -5.41 -30.14 20.01
C GLY A 229 -5.75 -30.85 21.31
N ALA A 230 -6.95 -30.58 21.82
CA ALA A 230 -7.46 -31.17 23.06
C ALA A 230 -8.53 -32.25 22.82
N LEU A 231 -9.06 -32.35 21.60
CA LEU A 231 -10.19 -33.19 21.27
C LEU A 231 -9.80 -34.25 20.24
N ALA A 232 -10.41 -35.42 20.32
CA ALA A 232 -10.32 -36.42 19.27
C ALA A 232 -11.24 -36.05 18.10
N ASP A 233 -11.01 -36.67 16.94
CA ASP A 233 -11.88 -36.48 15.77
C ASP A 233 -13.33 -36.88 16.07
N ASP A 234 -13.51 -37.95 16.85
CA ASP A 234 -14.81 -38.50 17.25
C ASP A 234 -15.61 -37.59 18.21
N ASP A 235 -14.95 -36.64 18.87
CA ASP A 235 -15.59 -35.68 19.78
C ASP A 235 -16.26 -34.52 19.02
N ILE A 236 -15.98 -34.38 17.72
CA ILE A 236 -16.47 -33.29 16.87
C ILE A 236 -17.59 -33.78 15.95
N ASP A 237 -18.61 -32.94 15.79
CA ASP A 237 -19.61 -33.15 14.75
C ASP A 237 -19.11 -32.63 13.40
N ASN A 238 -18.54 -33.52 12.58
CA ASN A 238 -17.97 -33.16 11.27
C ASN A 238 -19.00 -32.49 10.33
N ALA A 239 -20.28 -32.86 10.40
CA ALA A 239 -21.31 -32.28 9.54
C ALA A 239 -21.53 -30.77 9.83
N SER A 240 -21.57 -30.37 11.09
CA SER A 240 -21.68 -28.94 11.46
C SER A 240 -20.46 -28.13 10.99
N PHE A 241 -19.25 -28.68 11.09
CA PHE A 241 -18.03 -28.01 10.63
C PHE A 241 -17.97 -27.89 9.11
N GLU A 242 -18.41 -28.91 8.36
CA GLU A 242 -18.53 -28.85 6.89
C GLU A 242 -19.56 -27.82 6.45
N GLN A 243 -20.70 -27.75 7.14
CA GLN A 243 -21.71 -26.73 6.88
C GLN A 243 -21.18 -25.32 7.18
N ALA A 244 -20.50 -25.13 8.31
CA ALA A 244 -19.89 -23.86 8.65
C ALA A 244 -18.80 -23.45 7.65
N ALA A 245 -17.98 -24.40 7.18
CA ALA A 245 -16.98 -24.16 6.14
C ALA A 245 -17.63 -23.73 4.82
N THR A 246 -18.76 -24.36 4.45
CA THR A 246 -19.54 -24.00 3.26
C THR A 246 -20.08 -22.58 3.38
N ASP A 247 -20.63 -22.19 4.53
CA ASP A 247 -21.13 -20.83 4.74
C ASP A 247 -20.02 -19.78 4.70
N CYS A 248 -18.83 -20.09 5.25
CA CYS A 248 -17.68 -19.20 5.19
C CYS A 248 -17.22 -18.94 3.74
N ALA A 249 -17.35 -19.94 2.86
CA ALA A 249 -16.94 -19.88 1.47
C ALA A 249 -17.94 -19.16 0.54
N GLU A 250 -19.12 -18.77 1.03
CA GLU A 250 -20.11 -18.07 0.21
C GLU A 250 -19.56 -16.76 -0.37
N ALA A 251 -19.78 -16.52 -1.65
CA ALA A 251 -19.34 -15.30 -2.32
C ALA A 251 -20.21 -14.11 -1.91
N ILE A 252 -19.58 -13.06 -1.40
CA ILE A 252 -20.20 -11.78 -1.02
C ILE A 252 -19.66 -10.69 -1.95
N PRO A 253 -20.53 -9.86 -2.56
CA PRO A 253 -20.08 -8.78 -3.43
C PRO A 253 -19.28 -7.71 -2.68
N LEU A 254 -18.33 -7.08 -3.37
CA LEU A 254 -17.57 -5.92 -2.90
C LEU A 254 -18.07 -4.63 -3.57
N ALA A 255 -17.95 -3.50 -2.88
CA ALA A 255 -18.30 -2.17 -3.36
C ALA A 255 -17.46 -1.76 -4.59
N ALA A 256 -16.19 -2.16 -4.61
CA ALA A 256 -15.27 -1.94 -5.72
C ALA A 256 -15.49 -2.91 -6.91
N GLY A 257 -16.48 -3.80 -6.82
CA GLY A 257 -16.73 -4.88 -7.79
C GLY A 257 -16.01 -6.18 -7.44
N GLY A 258 -16.50 -7.28 -8.00
CA GLY A 258 -16.03 -8.64 -7.68
C GLY A 258 -16.68 -9.22 -6.42
N THR A 259 -16.14 -10.34 -5.94
CA THR A 259 -16.66 -11.05 -4.76
C THR A 259 -15.54 -11.53 -3.86
N ILE A 260 -15.79 -11.56 -2.55
CA ILE A 260 -14.93 -12.15 -1.54
C ILE A 260 -15.67 -13.25 -0.79
N ALA A 261 -14.95 -14.19 -0.17
CA ALA A 261 -15.58 -15.17 0.72
C ALA A 261 -16.28 -14.46 1.90
N ARG A 262 -17.39 -15.03 2.39
CA ARG A 262 -18.16 -14.47 3.51
C ARG A 262 -17.27 -14.26 4.72
N TYR A 263 -16.51 -15.28 5.09
CA TYR A 263 -15.55 -15.23 6.18
C TYR A 263 -14.25 -15.89 5.78
N PHE A 264 -13.15 -15.17 5.97
CA PHE A 264 -11.82 -15.71 5.90
C PHE A 264 -10.98 -15.18 7.07
N ALA A 265 -9.94 -15.91 7.44
CA ALA A 265 -9.12 -15.59 8.59
C ALA A 265 -7.66 -15.99 8.37
N GLY A 266 -6.78 -15.22 9.01
CA GLY A 266 -5.36 -15.53 9.10
C GLY A 266 -4.79 -14.93 10.37
N GLY A 267 -4.10 -15.75 11.16
CA GLY A 267 -3.68 -15.38 12.50
C GLY A 267 -2.58 -16.28 13.04
N SER A 268 -1.99 -15.83 14.14
CA SER A 268 -0.91 -16.53 14.83
C SER A 268 -1.27 -16.73 16.30
N TYR A 269 -0.82 -17.84 16.89
CA TYR A 269 -0.97 -18.08 18.31
C TYR A 269 0.26 -18.77 18.88
N THR A 270 0.55 -18.51 20.15
CA THR A 270 1.63 -19.21 20.85
C THR A 270 1.12 -20.55 21.37
N LEU A 271 1.94 -21.60 21.31
CA LEU A 271 1.55 -22.92 21.82
C LEU A 271 1.42 -22.97 23.36
N SER A 272 1.92 -21.95 24.05
CA SER A 272 1.74 -21.75 25.49
C SER A 272 0.39 -21.13 25.85
N GLU A 273 -0.37 -20.63 24.88
CA GLU A 273 -1.65 -19.98 25.12
C GLU A 273 -2.76 -21.01 25.37
N PRO A 274 -3.74 -20.73 26.27
CA PRO A 274 -4.91 -21.57 26.42
C PRO A 274 -5.69 -21.69 25.09
N LEU A 275 -5.91 -22.92 24.63
CA LEU A 275 -6.64 -23.21 23.38
C LEU A 275 -8.03 -22.58 23.33
N LYS A 276 -8.68 -22.39 24.48
CA LYS A 276 -9.97 -21.69 24.59
C LYS A 276 -9.90 -20.26 24.03
N ASP A 277 -8.83 -19.53 24.34
CA ASP A 277 -8.67 -18.14 23.91
C ASP A 277 -8.35 -18.08 22.41
N VAL A 278 -7.55 -19.04 21.92
CA VAL A 278 -7.27 -19.22 20.48
C VAL A 278 -8.54 -19.54 19.70
N ALA A 279 -9.29 -20.57 20.13
CA ALA A 279 -10.55 -20.98 19.51
C ALA A 279 -11.57 -19.84 19.53
N GLN A 280 -11.61 -19.04 20.60
CA GLN A 280 -12.52 -17.90 20.69
C GLN A 280 -12.20 -16.82 19.65
N ARG A 281 -10.92 -16.50 19.43
CA ARG A 281 -10.52 -15.54 18.38
C ARG A 281 -10.88 -16.01 16.97
N ILE A 282 -10.76 -17.31 16.71
CA ILE A 282 -11.18 -17.89 15.43
C ILE A 282 -12.71 -17.84 15.31
N LEU A 283 -13.46 -18.21 16.35
CA LEU A 283 -14.92 -18.09 16.36
C LEU A 283 -15.37 -16.64 16.08
N ASP A 284 -14.69 -15.66 16.65
CA ASP A 284 -15.01 -14.24 16.45
C ASP A 284 -14.83 -13.79 14.99
N SER A 285 -13.94 -14.43 14.22
CA SER A 285 -13.69 -14.08 12.80
C SER A 285 -14.83 -14.46 11.84
N PHE A 286 -15.75 -15.33 12.26
CA PHE A 286 -16.91 -15.76 11.46
C PHE A 286 -18.24 -15.73 12.22
N ALA A 287 -18.28 -14.96 13.33
CA ALA A 287 -19.40 -14.90 14.27
C ALA A 287 -19.90 -16.29 14.70
N GLY A 288 -18.93 -17.21 14.90
CA GLY A 288 -19.17 -18.60 15.19
C GLY A 288 -19.71 -18.85 16.59
N ARG A 289 -20.61 -19.83 16.71
CA ARG A 289 -21.17 -20.28 18.00
C ARG A 289 -21.01 -21.80 18.13
N PRO A 290 -20.22 -22.28 19.10
CA PRO A 290 -20.19 -23.71 19.38
C PRO A 290 -21.54 -24.17 19.95
N TYR A 291 -21.82 -25.46 19.92
CA TYR A 291 -22.92 -26.10 20.62
C TYR A 291 -22.63 -27.57 20.88
N ILE A 292 -23.41 -28.20 21.76
CA ILE A 292 -23.32 -29.64 22.00
C ILE A 292 -24.48 -30.31 21.29
N THR A 293 -24.19 -31.35 20.52
CA THR A 293 -25.21 -32.17 19.84
C THR A 293 -25.88 -33.11 20.84
N THR A 294 -27.03 -33.67 20.47
CA THR A 294 -27.74 -34.72 21.20
C THR A 294 -26.88 -35.98 21.39
N GLU A 295 -25.88 -36.21 20.53
CA GLU A 295 -24.88 -37.27 20.65
C GLU A 295 -23.74 -36.94 21.63
N GLY A 296 -23.71 -35.72 22.18
CA GLY A 296 -22.65 -35.24 23.08
C GLY A 296 -21.39 -34.74 22.36
N LYS A 297 -21.44 -34.58 21.04
CA LYS A 297 -20.32 -34.04 20.24
C LYS A 297 -20.35 -32.51 20.23
N ILE A 298 -19.20 -31.91 19.95
CA ILE A 298 -19.10 -30.45 19.77
C ILE A 298 -19.35 -30.11 18.31
N GLY A 299 -20.41 -29.33 18.08
CA GLY A 299 -20.72 -28.73 16.80
C GLY A 299 -20.43 -27.23 16.77
N VAL A 300 -20.39 -26.65 15.58
CA VAL A 300 -20.22 -25.21 15.38
C VAL A 300 -21.21 -24.65 14.37
N ARG A 301 -21.72 -23.45 14.64
CA ARG A 301 -22.54 -22.68 13.70
C ARG A 301 -21.78 -21.46 13.23
N SER A 302 -21.96 -21.12 11.95
CA SER A 302 -21.44 -19.90 11.34
C SER A 302 -22.42 -18.73 11.50
N GLY A 303 -21.92 -17.50 11.44
CA GLY A 303 -22.75 -16.29 11.43
C GLY A 303 -23.57 -16.13 10.15
N LYS A 304 -24.62 -16.93 9.99
CA LYS A 304 -25.55 -16.84 8.86
C LYS A 304 -26.96 -17.07 9.33
N TRP A 305 -27.86 -16.13 9.02
CA TRP A 305 -29.26 -16.25 9.38
C TRP A 305 -29.88 -17.51 8.77
N ARG A 306 -30.52 -18.31 9.62
CA ARG A 306 -31.38 -19.43 9.24
C ARG A 306 -32.73 -19.19 9.89
N ALA A 307 -33.82 -19.48 9.19
CA ALA A 307 -35.15 -19.32 9.78
C ALA A 307 -35.33 -20.36 10.91
N PRO A 308 -35.93 -19.98 12.05
CA PRO A 308 -36.27 -20.93 13.11
C PRO A 308 -37.23 -22.03 12.63
N ASN A 309 -37.01 -23.25 13.11
CA ASN A 309 -37.90 -24.38 12.83
C ASN A 309 -39.06 -24.51 13.83
N TYR A 310 -38.86 -23.98 15.04
CA TYR A 310 -39.78 -24.14 16.15
C TYR A 310 -40.35 -22.81 16.61
N THR A 311 -41.58 -22.87 17.12
CA THR A 311 -42.30 -21.73 17.68
C THR A 311 -42.68 -22.03 19.12
N ILE A 312 -42.29 -21.17 20.05
CA ILE A 312 -42.79 -21.14 21.43
C ILE A 312 -44.15 -20.43 21.41
N THR A 313 -45.17 -21.16 21.83
CA THR A 313 -46.54 -20.72 22.00
C THR A 313 -46.90 -20.78 23.49
N GLU A 314 -47.95 -20.08 23.90
CA GLU A 314 -48.33 -19.91 25.31
C GLU A 314 -48.52 -21.23 26.08
N ASP A 315 -48.99 -22.30 25.42
CA ASP A 315 -49.20 -23.63 26.00
C ASP A 315 -47.90 -24.33 26.44
N LYS A 316 -46.75 -23.94 25.86
CA LYS A 316 -45.43 -24.53 26.15
C LYS A 316 -44.75 -23.86 27.33
N ILE A 317 -45.23 -22.69 27.74
CA ILE A 317 -44.63 -21.84 28.76
C ILE A 317 -45.16 -22.21 30.15
N VAL A 318 -44.26 -22.20 31.12
CA VAL A 318 -44.54 -22.39 32.55
C VAL A 318 -44.44 -21.04 33.26
N ALA A 319 -43.35 -20.33 32.99
CA ALA A 319 -43.10 -18.99 33.48
C ALA A 319 -42.32 -18.20 32.41
N ILE A 320 -42.58 -16.90 32.36
CA ILE A 320 -41.88 -15.96 31.48
C ILE A 320 -41.54 -14.71 32.29
N ASP A 321 -40.28 -14.30 32.19
CA ASP A 321 -39.79 -12.99 32.61
C ASP A 321 -39.27 -12.28 31.36
N ILE A 322 -39.88 -11.16 30.98
CA ILE A 322 -39.53 -10.42 29.77
C ILE A 322 -39.36 -8.94 30.09
N GLY A 323 -38.28 -8.37 29.56
CA GLY A 323 -37.90 -6.99 29.82
C GLY A 323 -37.29 -6.30 28.59
N PRO A 324 -37.01 -4.99 28.72
CA PRO A 324 -36.31 -4.23 27.70
C PRO A 324 -34.92 -4.82 27.47
N GLY A 325 -34.45 -4.83 26.22
CA GLY A 325 -33.31 -5.67 25.87
C GLY A 325 -31.94 -5.20 26.37
N SER A 326 -31.72 -3.90 26.53
CA SER A 326 -30.51 -3.34 27.14
C SER A 326 -30.88 -2.22 28.11
N GLY A 327 -30.19 -2.14 29.26
CA GLY A 327 -30.36 -1.05 30.23
C GLY A 327 -29.65 0.22 29.76
N GLU A 328 -30.06 1.39 30.27
CA GLU A 328 -29.51 2.69 29.88
C GLU A 328 -27.97 2.79 30.04
N PHE A 329 -27.41 2.11 31.04
CA PHE A 329 -25.97 2.14 31.35
C PHE A 329 -25.12 1.09 30.60
N ASP A 330 -25.73 0.05 30.03
CA ASP A 330 -25.02 -1.06 29.38
C ASP A 330 -25.08 -0.98 27.84
N ARG A 331 -25.59 0.13 27.29
CA ARG A 331 -25.83 0.30 25.86
C ARG A 331 -24.59 0.75 25.11
N VAL A 332 -24.39 0.13 23.96
CA VAL A 332 -23.28 0.40 23.04
C VAL A 332 -23.92 0.96 21.77
N THR A 333 -23.64 2.22 21.44
CA THR A 333 -24.27 2.84 20.25
C THR A 333 -23.38 2.74 19.02
N THR A 334 -22.06 2.66 19.23
CA THR A 334 -21.07 2.65 18.16
C THR A 334 -20.06 1.54 18.44
N LEU A 335 -19.87 0.64 17.48
CA LEU A 335 -18.81 -0.37 17.52
C LEU A 335 -17.69 0.02 16.57
N VAL A 336 -16.45 0.00 17.08
CA VAL A 336 -15.24 0.30 16.32
C VAL A 336 -14.44 -0.99 16.14
N PRO A 337 -14.59 -1.70 15.01
CA PRO A 337 -13.86 -2.94 14.78
C PRO A 337 -12.39 -2.67 14.39
N LYS A 338 -11.46 -3.33 15.09
CA LYS A 338 -10.02 -3.35 14.78
C LYS A 338 -9.66 -4.66 14.10
N TYR A 339 -8.92 -4.60 13.01
CA TYR A 339 -8.55 -5.75 12.20
C TYR A 339 -7.11 -5.62 11.68
N VAL A 340 -6.58 -6.68 11.07
CA VAL A 340 -5.24 -6.68 10.46
C VAL A 340 -5.38 -6.35 8.99
N ALA A 341 -4.81 -5.24 8.52
CA ALA A 341 -4.97 -4.80 7.15
C ALA A 341 -3.80 -5.23 6.26
N PRO A 342 -4.00 -6.16 5.29
CA PRO A 342 -2.95 -6.55 4.35
C PRO A 342 -2.47 -5.40 3.46
N GLU A 343 -3.31 -4.38 3.23
CA GLU A 343 -2.98 -3.23 2.38
C GLU A 343 -1.87 -2.34 2.98
N ILE A 344 -1.77 -2.32 4.31
CA ILE A 344 -0.74 -1.59 5.06
C ILE A 344 0.28 -2.57 5.68
N ASP A 345 0.62 -3.62 4.92
CA ASP A 345 1.62 -4.63 5.27
C ASP A 345 1.32 -5.40 6.57
N TYR A 346 0.06 -5.80 6.73
CA TYR A 346 -0.47 -6.61 7.85
C TYR A 346 -0.34 -5.91 9.21
N GLN A 347 -0.51 -4.58 9.25
CA GLN A 347 -0.60 -3.83 10.50
C GLN A 347 -2.04 -3.75 11.01
N GLU A 348 -2.21 -3.59 12.33
CA GLU A 348 -3.52 -3.39 12.94
C GLU A 348 -4.06 -1.99 12.63
N THR A 349 -5.32 -1.92 12.22
CA THR A 349 -6.03 -0.66 11.97
C THR A 349 -7.52 -0.80 12.29
N THR A 350 -8.22 0.32 12.34
CA THR A 350 -9.67 0.38 12.55
C THR A 350 -10.39 0.38 11.20
N ALA A 351 -11.50 -0.36 11.07
CA ALA A 351 -12.43 -0.17 9.97
C ALA A 351 -13.41 0.96 10.29
N SER A 352 -14.22 1.37 9.30
CA SER A 352 -15.29 2.35 9.53
C SER A 352 -16.24 1.88 10.63
N PRO A 353 -16.54 2.70 11.65
CA PRO A 353 -17.42 2.32 12.75
C PRO A 353 -18.81 1.88 12.27
N TRP A 354 -19.46 1.05 13.08
CA TRP A 354 -20.86 0.69 12.92
C TRP A 354 -21.71 1.42 13.96
N ASP A 355 -22.54 2.34 13.49
CA ASP A 355 -23.44 3.12 14.33
C ASP A 355 -24.86 2.55 14.32
N ASP A 356 -25.45 2.39 15.50
CA ASP A 356 -26.87 2.10 15.66
C ASP A 356 -27.67 3.42 15.65
N ALA A 357 -28.05 3.87 14.46
CA ALA A 357 -28.78 5.13 14.29
C ALA A 357 -30.09 5.18 15.08
N ALA A 358 -30.76 4.04 15.30
CA ALA A 358 -31.99 3.98 16.07
C ALA A 358 -31.72 4.19 17.57
N ALA A 359 -30.67 3.55 18.11
CA ALA A 359 -30.24 3.77 19.48
C ALA A 359 -29.77 5.23 19.68
N ILE A 360 -28.96 5.77 18.77
CA ILE A 360 -28.47 7.15 18.84
C ILE A 360 -29.63 8.16 18.85
N SER A 361 -30.62 7.97 17.96
CA SER A 361 -31.78 8.86 17.87
C SER A 361 -32.67 8.83 19.12
N LEU A 362 -32.72 7.68 19.80
CA LEU A 362 -33.55 7.49 20.98
C LEU A 362 -32.91 8.05 22.26
N TYR A 363 -31.57 7.99 22.38
CA TYR A 363 -30.85 8.31 23.62
C TYR A 363 -30.03 9.59 23.55
N GLY A 364 -29.64 10.07 22.36
CA GLY A 364 -28.96 11.36 22.20
C GLY A 364 -27.47 11.38 22.57
N GLU A 365 -26.87 10.25 22.96
CA GLU A 365 -25.45 10.12 23.27
C GLU A 365 -24.80 8.96 22.49
N SER A 366 -23.53 9.13 22.09
CA SER A 366 -22.73 8.09 21.44
C SER A 366 -21.76 7.44 22.43
N VAL A 367 -21.97 6.16 22.76
CA VAL A 367 -21.06 5.33 23.54
C VAL A 367 -20.32 4.39 22.58
N ALA A 368 -19.07 4.73 22.29
CA ALA A 368 -18.20 3.95 21.43
C ALA A 368 -17.51 2.81 22.20
N GLN A 369 -17.47 1.64 21.59
CA GLN A 369 -16.76 0.48 22.12
C GLN A 369 -15.93 -0.21 21.04
N ASP A 370 -14.70 -0.57 21.40
CA ASP A 370 -13.78 -1.25 20.51
C ASP A 370 -14.10 -2.75 20.41
N MET A 371 -13.95 -3.31 19.20
CA MET A 371 -14.09 -4.73 18.91
C MET A 371 -12.81 -5.24 18.24
N ASP A 372 -11.97 -5.94 18.99
CA ASP A 372 -10.70 -6.45 18.49
C ASP A 372 -10.89 -7.76 17.71
N LEU A 373 -10.49 -7.77 16.43
CA LEU A 373 -10.59 -8.90 15.50
C LEU A 373 -9.22 -9.19 14.85
N PRO A 374 -8.23 -9.69 15.61
CA PRO A 374 -6.86 -9.88 15.11
C PRO A 374 -6.70 -10.97 14.04
N TRP A 375 -7.75 -11.78 13.80
CA TRP A 375 -7.77 -12.83 12.77
C TRP A 375 -8.46 -12.39 11.47
N VAL A 376 -9.14 -11.24 11.49
CA VAL A 376 -9.86 -10.71 10.33
C VAL A 376 -8.93 -9.83 9.51
N GLN A 377 -8.95 -10.04 8.19
CA GLN A 377 -8.02 -9.39 7.26
C GLN A 377 -8.67 -8.48 6.22
N HIS A 378 -9.95 -8.12 6.44
CA HIS A 378 -10.69 -7.26 5.53
C HIS A 378 -11.61 -6.30 6.29
N HIS A 379 -11.55 -5.02 5.93
CA HIS A 379 -12.39 -3.97 6.51
C HIS A 379 -13.90 -4.29 6.39
N GLY A 380 -14.37 -4.71 5.21
CA GLY A 380 -15.77 -5.09 4.99
C GLY A 380 -16.21 -6.34 5.77
N GLN A 381 -15.30 -7.28 6.06
CA GLN A 381 -15.63 -8.41 6.94
C GLN A 381 -15.74 -7.95 8.40
N ALA A 382 -14.82 -7.11 8.85
CA ALA A 382 -14.84 -6.55 10.19
C ALA A 382 -16.13 -5.75 10.46
N ARG A 383 -16.57 -4.95 9.48
CA ARG A 383 -17.81 -4.16 9.57
C ARG A 383 -19.09 -5.03 9.55
N ARG A 384 -19.12 -6.12 8.78
CA ARG A 384 -20.19 -7.14 8.85
C ARG A 384 -20.31 -7.79 10.22
N LEU A 385 -19.18 -8.17 10.80
CA LEU A 385 -19.15 -8.76 12.15
C LEU A 385 -19.62 -7.76 13.20
N ALA A 386 -19.24 -6.49 13.07
CA ALA A 386 -19.74 -5.42 13.93
C ALA A 386 -21.27 -5.24 13.80
N LYS A 387 -21.84 -5.29 12.59
CA LYS A 387 -23.30 -5.25 12.35
C LYS A 387 -24.02 -6.40 13.08
N ILE A 388 -23.52 -7.63 12.94
CA ILE A 388 -24.09 -8.82 13.61
C ILE A 388 -23.99 -8.69 15.13
N GLN A 389 -22.84 -8.23 15.63
CA GLN A 389 -22.61 -8.09 17.06
C GLN A 389 -23.46 -6.96 17.66
N MET A 390 -23.62 -5.84 16.97
CA MET A 390 -24.46 -4.72 17.40
C MET A 390 -25.90 -5.16 17.66
N ALA A 391 -26.47 -5.97 16.75
CA ALA A 391 -27.82 -6.50 16.91
C ALA A 391 -27.99 -7.39 18.15
N LYS A 392 -26.91 -8.04 18.62
CA LYS A 392 -26.91 -8.86 19.84
C LYS A 392 -26.68 -8.03 21.11
N LEU A 393 -26.01 -6.88 21.01
CA LEU A 393 -25.77 -5.96 22.13
C LEU A 393 -27.02 -5.13 22.44
N ASN A 394 -27.74 -4.68 21.41
CA ASN A 394 -28.96 -3.88 21.54
C ASN A 394 -30.22 -4.63 21.03
N PRO A 395 -30.60 -5.77 21.64
CA PRO A 395 -31.85 -6.43 21.26
C PRO A 395 -33.04 -5.57 21.71
N ALA A 396 -34.16 -5.66 21.00
CA ALA A 396 -35.39 -4.93 21.36
C ALA A 396 -35.94 -5.38 22.73
N TRP A 397 -35.84 -6.68 23.02
CA TRP A 397 -36.28 -7.30 24.27
C TRP A 397 -35.39 -8.49 24.63
N ARG A 398 -35.36 -8.83 25.91
CA ARG A 398 -34.76 -10.05 26.45
C ARG A 398 -35.80 -10.78 27.29
N ALA A 399 -35.83 -12.10 27.19
CA ALA A 399 -36.78 -12.92 27.94
C ALA A 399 -36.10 -14.17 28.52
N THR A 400 -36.38 -14.48 29.78
CA THR A 400 -36.09 -15.77 30.39
C THR A 400 -37.38 -16.57 30.43
N ILE A 401 -37.44 -17.65 29.66
CA ILE A 401 -38.65 -18.48 29.53
C ILE A 401 -38.36 -19.85 30.13
N THR A 402 -39.18 -20.24 31.10
CA THR A 402 -39.22 -21.62 31.61
C THR A 402 -40.25 -22.40 30.80
N LEU A 403 -39.79 -23.45 30.14
CA LEU A 403 -40.55 -24.31 29.24
C LEU A 403 -40.76 -25.70 29.86
N ARG A 404 -41.83 -26.36 29.40
CA ARG A 404 -42.07 -27.79 29.63
C ARG A 404 -41.04 -28.65 28.85
N PHE A 405 -41.17 -29.98 28.91
CA PHE A 405 -40.31 -30.93 28.18
C PHE A 405 -40.14 -30.65 26.68
N TRP A 406 -41.11 -29.97 26.05
CA TRP A 406 -41.00 -29.53 24.66
C TRP A 406 -39.74 -28.68 24.41
N GLY A 407 -39.27 -27.93 25.41
CA GLY A 407 -38.04 -27.14 25.32
C GLY A 407 -36.79 -27.94 24.98
N LEU A 408 -36.76 -29.26 25.22
CA LEU A 408 -35.65 -30.12 24.82
C LEU A 408 -35.41 -30.15 23.30
N LEU A 409 -36.42 -29.84 22.49
CA LEU A 409 -36.28 -29.71 21.04
C LEU A 409 -35.37 -28.52 20.64
N LEU A 410 -35.18 -27.56 21.54
CA LEU A 410 -34.37 -26.36 21.29
C LEU A 410 -32.88 -26.57 21.56
N LEU A 411 -32.45 -27.75 22.02
CA LEU A 411 -31.06 -28.03 22.40
C LEU A 411 -30.06 -27.76 21.26
N GLU A 412 -30.43 -28.15 20.03
CA GLU A 412 -29.62 -27.99 18.82
C GLU A 412 -30.05 -26.81 17.95
N GLU A 413 -30.89 -25.92 18.47
CA GLU A 413 -31.40 -24.78 17.71
C GLU A 413 -30.64 -23.50 18.07
N GLU A 414 -30.42 -22.63 17.09
CA GLU A 414 -29.80 -21.31 17.32
C GLU A 414 -30.85 -20.24 17.64
N ASN A 415 -32.05 -20.40 17.08
CA ASN A 415 -33.12 -19.44 17.14
C ASN A 415 -34.48 -20.12 17.19
N VAL A 416 -35.47 -19.37 17.64
CA VAL A 416 -36.84 -19.83 17.86
C VAL A 416 -37.81 -18.69 17.54
N PHE A 417 -39.00 -18.99 17.07
CA PHE A 417 -40.08 -18.02 17.02
C PHE A 417 -40.78 -17.94 18.38
N VAL A 418 -41.12 -16.74 18.83
CA VAL A 418 -41.96 -16.51 20.01
C VAL A 418 -43.30 -15.95 19.55
N ASP A 419 -44.36 -16.71 19.78
CA ASP A 419 -45.73 -16.35 19.44
C ASP A 419 -46.53 -16.18 20.74
N LEU A 420 -46.55 -14.94 21.22
CA LEU A 420 -47.29 -14.47 22.39
C LEU A 420 -48.04 -13.19 22.01
N PRO A 421 -49.20 -13.30 21.31
CA PRO A 421 -49.99 -12.15 20.89
C PRO A 421 -50.44 -11.26 22.06
N SER A 422 -50.60 -11.83 23.26
CA SER A 422 -50.93 -11.10 24.50
C SER A 422 -49.86 -10.07 24.90
N LEU A 423 -48.60 -10.29 24.49
CA LEU A 423 -47.47 -9.39 24.71
C LEU A 423 -47.08 -8.62 23.44
N GLY A 424 -47.87 -8.72 22.36
CA GLY A 424 -47.57 -8.10 21.07
C GLY A 424 -46.47 -8.81 20.26
N LEU A 425 -46.03 -10.01 20.68
CA LEU A 425 -45.05 -10.81 19.96
C LEU A 425 -45.77 -11.79 19.03
N ASN A 426 -45.86 -11.48 17.73
CA ASN A 426 -46.49 -12.35 16.74
C ASN A 426 -45.42 -13.02 15.89
N ASN A 427 -45.16 -14.31 16.11
CA ASN A 427 -44.03 -15.05 15.51
C ASN A 427 -42.72 -14.24 15.49
N ALA A 428 -42.38 -13.59 16.62
CA ALA A 428 -41.20 -12.76 16.72
C ALA A 428 -39.94 -13.66 16.73
N PRO A 429 -38.97 -13.47 15.83
CA PRO A 429 -37.75 -14.27 15.84
C PRO A 429 -36.87 -13.91 17.04
N ALA A 430 -36.29 -14.92 17.68
CA ALA A 430 -35.44 -14.76 18.85
C ALA A 430 -34.19 -15.66 18.76
N TRP A 431 -33.03 -15.14 19.13
CA TRP A 431 -31.82 -15.96 19.32
C TRP A 431 -31.84 -16.59 20.70
N ILE A 432 -31.40 -17.84 20.77
CA ILE A 432 -31.16 -18.53 22.04
C ILE A 432 -29.78 -18.11 22.55
N ASP A 433 -29.75 -17.40 23.68
CA ASP A 433 -28.52 -16.91 24.31
C ASP A 433 -28.00 -17.89 25.37
N SER A 434 -28.90 -18.54 26.10
CA SER A 434 -28.56 -19.58 27.06
C SER A 434 -29.62 -20.67 27.05
N PHE A 435 -29.18 -21.92 27.20
CA PHE A 435 -30.05 -23.08 27.35
C PHE A 435 -29.63 -23.86 28.58
N SER A 436 -30.58 -24.19 29.44
CA SER A 436 -30.34 -25.05 30.60
C SER A 436 -31.54 -25.96 30.83
N PHE A 437 -31.29 -27.12 31.42
CA PHE A 437 -32.36 -28.01 31.83
C PHE A 437 -32.04 -28.67 33.18
N ASP A 438 -33.08 -28.83 34.01
CA ASP A 438 -33.03 -29.58 35.25
C ASP A 438 -34.13 -30.64 35.26
N MET A 439 -33.70 -31.89 35.15
CA MET A 439 -34.59 -33.05 35.07
C MET A 439 -35.27 -33.37 36.42
N ASN A 440 -34.86 -32.73 37.51
CA ASN A 440 -35.50 -32.86 38.82
C ASN A 440 -36.65 -31.86 39.03
N ASN A 441 -36.79 -30.87 38.15
CA ASN A 441 -37.86 -29.88 38.22
C ASN A 441 -39.11 -30.41 37.50
N ALA A 442 -40.18 -30.68 38.25
CA ALA A 442 -41.39 -31.31 37.71
C ALA A 442 -42.23 -30.39 36.80
N GLU A 443 -42.20 -29.08 37.03
CA GLU A 443 -43.06 -28.13 36.30
C GLU A 443 -42.30 -27.22 35.35
N GLY A 444 -40.96 -27.14 35.40
CA GLY A 444 -40.14 -26.27 34.54
C GLY A 444 -38.79 -26.89 34.20
N VAL A 445 -38.80 -27.86 33.29
CA VAL A 445 -37.63 -28.71 32.99
C VAL A 445 -36.56 -27.96 32.20
N CYS A 446 -36.95 -27.05 31.31
CA CYS A 446 -36.03 -26.32 30.44
C CYS A 446 -36.13 -24.82 30.70
N THR A 447 -35.02 -24.13 30.85
CA THR A 447 -34.96 -22.67 30.94
C THR A 447 -34.13 -22.14 29.79
N VAL A 448 -34.73 -21.26 29.00
CA VAL A 448 -34.09 -20.61 27.84
C VAL A 448 -34.04 -19.11 28.06
N GLU A 449 -32.87 -18.53 27.81
CA GLU A 449 -32.71 -17.08 27.72
C GLU A 449 -32.73 -16.71 26.24
N LEU A 450 -33.66 -15.84 25.88
CA LEU A 450 -33.92 -15.39 24.53
C LEU A 450 -33.63 -13.91 24.41
N ILE A 451 -33.07 -13.53 23.27
CA ILE A 451 -32.91 -12.14 22.87
C ILE A 451 -33.61 -11.92 21.54
N ALA A 452 -34.24 -10.76 21.36
CA ALA A 452 -34.89 -10.42 20.10
C ALA A 452 -33.89 -10.52 18.94
N ALA A 453 -34.19 -11.34 17.94
CA ALA A 453 -33.33 -11.46 16.76
C ALA A 453 -33.72 -10.44 15.71
N ASN A 454 -32.72 -9.83 15.09
CA ASN A 454 -32.89 -9.00 13.91
C ASN A 454 -32.33 -9.74 12.69
N PRO A 455 -33.15 -10.39 11.85
CA PRO A 455 -32.68 -11.09 10.65
C PRO A 455 -31.88 -10.19 9.70
N ALA A 456 -32.27 -8.93 9.59
CA ALA A 456 -31.62 -7.94 8.73
C ALA A 456 -30.18 -7.58 9.17
N SER A 457 -29.75 -8.02 10.36
CA SER A 457 -28.34 -7.91 10.77
C SER A 457 -27.39 -8.75 9.92
N PHE A 458 -27.90 -9.76 9.19
CA PHE A 458 -27.13 -10.60 8.28
C PHE A 458 -27.28 -10.21 6.80
N ASP A 459 -28.20 -9.29 6.48
CA ASP A 459 -28.30 -8.71 5.15
C ASP A 459 -27.16 -7.72 4.96
N TRP A 460 -26.51 -7.72 3.79
CA TRP A 460 -25.34 -6.87 3.54
C TRP A 460 -25.44 -6.17 2.20
N ASP A 461 -25.39 -4.84 2.23
CA ASP A 461 -25.26 -4.02 1.02
C ASP A 461 -23.84 -3.47 0.91
N ALA A 462 -23.02 -4.06 0.05
CA ALA A 462 -21.63 -3.67 -0.10
C ALA A 462 -21.46 -2.19 -0.47
N VAL A 463 -22.34 -1.63 -1.31
CA VAL A 463 -22.19 -0.26 -1.84
C VAL A 463 -22.31 0.78 -0.74
N SER A 464 -23.21 0.58 0.23
CA SER A 464 -23.45 1.54 1.33
C SER A 464 -22.79 1.12 2.65
N GLU A 465 -22.58 -0.17 2.88
CA GLU A 465 -22.19 -0.72 4.17
C GLU A 465 -20.73 -1.17 4.25
N GLU A 466 -19.95 -1.22 3.16
CA GLU A 466 -18.56 -1.71 3.25
C GLU A 466 -17.58 -0.75 3.93
N GLY A 467 -17.80 0.56 3.78
CA GLY A 467 -16.88 1.59 4.29
C GLY A 467 -15.71 1.80 3.33
N GLN A 468 -14.56 2.22 3.87
CA GLN A 468 -13.35 2.48 3.08
C GLN A 468 -12.16 1.70 3.65
N ALA A 469 -11.33 1.16 2.77
CA ALA A 469 -10.04 0.58 3.13
C ALA A 469 -9.06 1.68 3.57
N PRO A 470 -8.08 1.36 4.44
CA PRO A 470 -7.01 2.29 4.80
C PRO A 470 -6.20 2.67 3.56
N SER A 471 -5.77 3.93 3.47
CA SER A 471 -4.86 4.35 2.41
C SER A 471 -3.48 3.73 2.62
N GLN A 472 -2.88 3.19 1.56
CA GLN A 472 -1.51 2.70 1.61
C GLN A 472 -0.57 3.88 1.86
N PRO A 473 0.31 3.81 2.89
CA PRO A 473 1.37 4.79 3.06
C PRO A 473 2.19 4.83 1.78
N GLN A 474 2.33 6.02 1.19
CA GLN A 474 3.25 6.17 0.06
C GLN A 474 4.68 6.02 0.60
N PRO A 475 5.52 5.15 0.02
CA PRO A 475 6.92 5.10 0.37
C PRO A 475 7.52 6.49 0.20
N ILE A 476 8.18 6.99 1.25
CA ILE A 476 9.03 8.17 1.11
C ILE A 476 10.19 7.71 0.24
N ASP A 477 10.27 8.22 -0.99
CA ASP A 477 11.39 7.94 -1.87
C ASP A 477 12.66 8.49 -1.24
N HIS A 478 13.51 7.58 -0.76
CA HIS A 478 14.82 7.91 -0.21
C HIS A 478 15.89 7.97 -1.31
N ASN A 479 15.56 7.64 -2.57
CA ASN A 479 16.43 7.93 -3.69
C ASN A 479 16.33 9.42 -3.98
N ALA A 480 17.47 10.09 -3.79
CA ALA A 480 17.72 11.50 -4.04
C ALA A 480 16.59 12.21 -4.78
N THR A 481 15.73 12.90 -4.04
CA THR A 481 15.03 14.06 -4.61
C THR A 481 16.15 14.92 -5.20
N LEU A 482 16.29 14.90 -6.53
CA LEU A 482 17.25 15.75 -7.21
C LEU A 482 17.01 17.15 -6.65
N LEU A 483 18.07 17.78 -6.15
CA LEU A 483 17.96 19.17 -5.70
C LEU A 483 17.30 20.00 -6.82
N PRO A 484 16.59 21.09 -6.50
CA PRO A 484 16.15 22.00 -7.54
C PRO A 484 17.35 22.40 -8.40
N GLY A 485 17.14 22.48 -9.71
CA GLY A 485 18.18 22.85 -10.65
C GLY A 485 18.72 24.27 -10.36
N PRO A 486 19.94 24.60 -10.81
CA PRO A 486 20.50 25.93 -10.66
C PRO A 486 19.57 27.00 -11.25
N VAL A 487 19.36 28.10 -10.54
CA VAL A 487 18.52 29.22 -11.02
C VAL A 487 19.40 30.17 -11.82
N ILE A 488 19.03 30.45 -13.07
CA ILE A 488 19.71 31.44 -13.90
C ILE A 488 19.31 32.84 -13.43
N ASN A 489 20.23 33.54 -12.76
CA ASN A 489 20.04 34.91 -12.30
C ASN A 489 20.25 35.93 -13.42
N SER A 490 21.16 35.64 -14.35
CA SER A 490 21.38 36.46 -15.54
C SER A 490 21.98 35.63 -16.66
N LEU A 491 21.50 35.86 -17.88
CA LEU A 491 22.05 35.32 -19.11
C LEU A 491 22.22 36.46 -20.12
N GLN A 492 23.42 36.64 -20.66
CA GLN A 492 23.73 37.74 -21.56
C GLN A 492 24.63 37.28 -22.71
N VAL A 493 24.33 37.74 -23.93
CA VAL A 493 25.22 37.64 -25.09
C VAL A 493 26.11 38.87 -25.10
N ILE A 494 27.43 38.67 -25.09
CA ILE A 494 28.42 39.75 -25.10
C ILE A 494 29.01 39.85 -26.51
N THR A 495 29.06 41.08 -27.04
CA THR A 495 29.50 41.43 -28.40
C THR A 495 30.47 42.60 -28.36
N GLY A 496 31.36 42.73 -29.34
CA GLY A 496 32.23 43.90 -29.53
C GLY A 496 33.67 43.78 -29.02
N ASP A 497 34.06 42.63 -28.46
CA ASP A 497 35.40 42.36 -27.90
C ASP A 497 35.97 41.02 -28.43
N GLY A 498 35.78 40.77 -29.74
CA GLY A 498 36.09 39.50 -30.43
C GLY A 498 34.84 38.69 -30.78
N ASP A 499 35.00 37.38 -31.02
CA ASP A 499 33.90 36.46 -31.30
C ASP A 499 32.83 36.54 -30.19
N PRO A 500 31.53 36.64 -30.53
CA PRO A 500 30.48 36.80 -29.54
C PRO A 500 30.40 35.58 -28.61
N TYR A 501 30.08 35.77 -27.34
CA TYR A 501 29.99 34.67 -26.37
C TYR A 501 28.86 34.88 -25.37
N ILE A 502 28.36 33.79 -24.80
CA ILE A 502 27.29 33.82 -23.79
C ILE A 502 27.92 33.80 -22.39
N THR A 503 27.40 34.63 -21.50
CA THR A 503 27.70 34.60 -20.07
C THR A 503 26.46 34.25 -19.26
N VAL A 504 26.65 33.41 -18.24
CA VAL A 504 25.57 32.96 -17.35
C VAL A 504 26.01 33.12 -15.89
N ARG A 505 25.09 33.59 -15.06
CA ARG A 505 25.24 33.60 -13.60
C ARG A 505 24.10 32.81 -12.98
N THR A 506 24.45 32.08 -11.93
CA THR A 506 23.50 31.29 -11.17
C THR A 506 23.38 31.80 -9.74
N ASP A 507 22.46 31.21 -9.00
CA ASP A 507 22.49 31.19 -7.55
C ASP A 507 23.76 30.50 -7.01
N ALA A 508 24.05 30.76 -5.73
CA ALA A 508 25.18 30.15 -5.05
C ALA A 508 24.95 28.64 -4.88
N ALA A 509 26.02 27.86 -5.00
CA ALA A 509 25.94 26.41 -4.86
C ALA A 509 25.39 26.00 -3.49
N PRO A 510 24.41 25.07 -3.42
CA PRO A 510 24.06 24.43 -2.17
C PRO A 510 25.29 23.65 -1.64
N SER A 511 25.48 23.68 -0.32
CA SER A 511 26.68 23.21 0.40
C SER A 511 27.45 22.05 -0.26
N ALA A 512 28.74 22.28 -0.55
CA ALA A 512 29.69 21.29 -1.09
C ALA A 512 29.28 20.64 -2.43
N ARG A 513 28.63 21.41 -3.32
CA ARG A 513 28.32 21.03 -4.71
C ARG A 513 29.04 21.92 -5.71
N TYR A 514 29.19 21.41 -6.93
CA TYR A 514 29.80 22.13 -8.04
C TYR A 514 28.80 22.33 -9.17
N LEU A 515 28.80 23.52 -9.77
CA LEU A 515 28.01 23.78 -10.97
C LEU A 515 28.69 23.15 -12.17
N TRP A 516 27.91 22.48 -13.01
CA TRP A 516 28.32 22.05 -14.33
C TRP A 516 27.43 22.72 -15.37
N ALA A 517 28.02 23.55 -16.21
CA ALA A 517 27.32 24.31 -17.25
C ALA A 517 27.85 23.89 -18.63
N ARG A 518 26.92 23.60 -19.56
CA ARG A 518 27.21 23.17 -20.92
C ARG A 518 26.43 23.97 -21.93
N TYR A 519 26.92 24.04 -23.15
CA TYR A 519 26.23 24.67 -24.26
C TYR A 519 26.37 23.86 -25.54
N PHE A 520 25.40 23.99 -26.43
CA PHE A 520 25.45 23.42 -27.78
C PHE A 520 24.65 24.27 -28.75
N ARG A 521 24.99 24.17 -30.04
CA ARG A 521 24.25 24.82 -31.13
C ARG A 521 23.01 24.01 -31.48
N GLU A 522 21.86 24.65 -31.64
CA GLU A 522 20.62 23.98 -32.02
C GLU A 522 20.64 23.51 -33.50
N PRO A 523 19.90 22.44 -33.84
CA PRO A 523 19.05 21.62 -32.96
C PRO A 523 19.78 20.46 -32.26
N ASP A 524 20.97 20.06 -32.72
CA ASP A 524 21.69 18.87 -32.20
C ASP A 524 23.22 18.97 -32.36
N GLY A 525 23.78 20.13 -32.03
CA GLY A 525 25.22 20.34 -32.03
C GLY A 525 25.94 19.58 -30.91
N PRO A 526 27.26 19.35 -31.04
CA PRO A 526 28.05 18.77 -29.95
C PRO A 526 27.99 19.65 -28.70
N LYS A 527 27.91 19.02 -27.53
CA LYS A 527 27.89 19.69 -26.23
C LYS A 527 29.31 20.02 -25.78
N PHE A 528 29.50 21.26 -25.36
CA PHE A 528 30.75 21.78 -24.83
C PHE A 528 30.56 22.31 -23.41
N ASP A 529 31.57 22.15 -22.57
CA ASP A 529 31.58 22.74 -21.23
C ASP A 529 31.83 24.25 -21.29
N MET A 530 31.15 24.99 -20.42
CA MET A 530 31.41 26.41 -20.21
C MET A 530 32.61 26.61 -19.27
N PHE A 531 33.33 27.71 -19.45
CA PHE A 531 34.46 28.08 -18.61
C PHE A 531 34.00 28.86 -17.38
N PHE A 532 34.49 28.47 -16.21
CA PHE A 532 34.32 29.21 -14.97
C PHE A 532 35.31 30.38 -14.87
N GLY A 533 34.82 31.55 -14.47
CA GLY A 533 35.64 32.72 -14.23
C GLY A 533 34.99 33.71 -13.27
N LYS A 534 35.64 34.87 -13.11
CA LYS A 534 35.14 36.03 -12.37
C LYS A 534 34.87 37.17 -13.34
N ASP A 535 33.76 37.87 -13.17
CA ASP A 535 33.50 39.12 -13.89
C ASP A 535 34.33 40.29 -13.33
N ALA A 536 34.23 41.47 -13.95
CA ALA A 536 34.92 42.68 -13.49
C ALA A 536 34.52 43.13 -12.06
N SER A 537 33.38 42.65 -11.57
CA SER A 537 32.84 42.91 -10.23
C SER A 537 33.11 41.75 -9.25
N SER A 538 34.01 40.81 -9.60
CA SER A 538 34.39 39.62 -8.80
C SER A 538 33.28 38.61 -8.50
N ASN A 539 32.17 38.65 -9.25
CA ASN A 539 31.10 37.65 -9.21
C ASN A 539 31.47 36.42 -10.03
N ASP A 540 30.97 35.25 -9.62
CA ASP A 540 31.10 34.02 -10.38
C ASP A 540 30.31 34.09 -11.68
N VAL A 541 30.98 33.79 -12.79
CA VAL A 541 30.38 33.79 -14.12
C VAL A 541 30.85 32.60 -14.93
N TRP A 542 29.93 31.99 -15.67
CA TRP A 542 30.22 30.95 -16.63
C TRP A 542 30.15 31.51 -18.03
N ARG A 543 31.16 31.27 -18.85
CA ARG A 543 31.21 31.79 -20.23
C ARG A 543 31.44 30.70 -21.26
N THR A 544 30.84 30.83 -22.44
CA THR A 544 31.14 29.97 -23.59
C THR A 544 32.49 30.34 -24.21
N ALA A 545 33.00 29.49 -25.11
CA ALA A 545 33.99 29.94 -26.09
C ALA A 545 33.35 30.94 -27.07
N GLY A 546 34.16 31.50 -27.98
CA GLY A 546 33.67 32.28 -29.12
C GLY A 546 32.65 31.48 -29.93
N LEU A 547 31.51 32.11 -30.21
CA LEU A 547 30.37 31.52 -30.91
C LEU A 547 30.27 32.11 -32.31
N GLN A 548 29.67 31.34 -33.22
CA GLN A 548 29.42 31.80 -34.58
C GLN A 548 28.26 32.80 -34.63
N ASP A 549 28.41 33.83 -35.48
CA ASP A 549 27.35 34.77 -35.83
C ASP A 549 26.12 34.04 -36.41
N GLN A 550 24.93 34.55 -36.11
CA GLN A 550 23.63 33.98 -36.49
C GLN A 550 23.41 32.54 -36.01
N GLY A 551 24.07 32.13 -34.92
CA GLY A 551 23.85 30.84 -34.28
C GLY A 551 22.77 30.89 -33.21
N GLN A 552 21.91 29.87 -33.17
CA GLN A 552 21.02 29.60 -32.03
C GLN A 552 21.65 28.55 -31.12
N TYR A 553 21.68 28.82 -29.82
CA TYR A 553 22.32 27.97 -28.82
C TYR A 553 21.39 27.67 -27.65
N THR A 554 21.59 26.50 -27.06
CA THR A 554 21.00 26.09 -25.78
C THR A 554 22.10 26.00 -24.71
N VAL A 555 21.79 26.44 -23.50
CA VAL A 555 22.63 26.28 -22.30
C VAL A 555 21.93 25.36 -21.29
N GLU A 556 22.67 24.41 -20.74
CA GLU A 556 22.23 23.45 -19.71
C GLU A 556 23.08 23.63 -18.44
N LEU A 557 22.45 23.71 -17.27
CA LEU A 557 23.14 23.83 -15.99
C LEU A 557 22.64 22.78 -14.99
N THR A 558 23.55 22.15 -14.25
CA THR A 558 23.20 21.18 -13.20
C THR A 558 24.19 21.22 -12.03
N TRP A 559 23.74 20.83 -10.83
CA TRP A 559 24.58 20.64 -9.65
C TRP A 559 25.15 19.23 -9.62
N THR A 560 26.39 19.12 -9.16
CA THR A 560 27.16 17.88 -9.17
C THR A 560 27.85 17.66 -7.83
N ASN A 561 28.04 16.40 -7.45
CA ASN A 561 28.68 16.03 -6.19
C ASN A 561 30.21 16.18 -6.24
N VAL A 562 30.79 16.13 -7.44
CA VAL A 562 32.25 16.21 -7.68
C VAL A 562 32.50 17.26 -8.76
N ARG A 563 33.61 18.01 -8.65
CA ARG A 563 33.93 19.08 -9.59
C ARG A 563 34.23 18.49 -10.99
N PRO A 564 33.57 18.99 -12.06
CA PRO A 564 33.86 18.56 -13.42
C PRO A 564 35.33 18.82 -13.79
N GLY A 565 36.01 17.83 -14.37
CA GLY A 565 37.38 17.97 -14.90
C GLY A 565 38.54 17.83 -13.89
N THR A 566 38.28 17.29 -12.69
CA THR A 566 39.31 17.18 -11.62
C THR A 566 40.03 15.83 -11.57
N ASP A 567 39.62 14.84 -12.35
CA ASP A 567 40.23 13.50 -12.31
C ASP A 567 41.13 13.23 -13.51
N LEU A 568 42.44 13.15 -13.24
CA LEU A 568 43.42 12.64 -14.20
C LEU A 568 43.67 11.13 -14.05
N PHE A 569 43.19 10.47 -12.99
CA PHE A 569 43.56 9.07 -12.72
C PHE A 569 42.54 8.18 -11.97
N ASP A 570 41.32 8.61 -11.67
CA ASP A 570 40.33 7.68 -11.12
C ASP A 570 38.95 7.95 -11.72
N ASN A 571 38.27 6.89 -12.13
CA ASN A 571 36.93 6.96 -12.70
C ASN A 571 35.91 6.96 -11.55
N THR A 572 36.03 7.93 -10.62
CA THR A 572 34.99 8.13 -9.61
C THR A 572 33.76 8.71 -10.30
N ASP A 573 32.66 7.97 -10.24
CA ASP A 573 31.45 8.27 -10.98
C ASP A 573 30.99 9.71 -10.73
N PHE A 574 31.05 10.52 -11.78
CA PHE A 574 30.43 11.84 -11.82
C PHE A 574 28.92 11.68 -11.67
N THR A 575 28.38 11.92 -10.47
CA THR A 575 26.94 11.82 -10.21
C THR A 575 26.27 13.19 -10.24
N ILE A 576 25.21 13.30 -11.05
CA ILE A 576 24.32 14.45 -11.10
C ILE A 576 23.54 14.54 -9.78
N ALA A 577 23.51 15.73 -9.17
CA ALA A 577 22.91 15.96 -7.86
C ALA A 577 21.59 16.77 -7.92
N SER A 578 21.25 17.34 -9.09
CA SER A 578 20.03 18.14 -9.29
C SER A 578 19.37 17.91 -10.65
N ALA A 579 18.14 18.42 -10.79
CA ALA A 579 17.55 18.60 -12.11
C ALA A 579 18.42 19.54 -12.96
N THR A 580 18.34 19.39 -14.28
CA THR A 580 19.05 20.26 -15.24
C THR A 580 18.16 21.44 -15.61
N THR A 581 18.66 22.65 -15.40
CA THR A 581 18.04 23.88 -15.90
C THR A 581 18.46 24.11 -17.35
N VAL A 582 17.50 24.29 -18.25
CA VAL A 582 17.74 24.47 -19.69
C VAL A 582 17.23 25.84 -20.13
N SER A 583 18.06 26.57 -20.87
CA SER A 583 17.70 27.82 -21.56
C SER A 583 18.02 27.67 -23.05
N SER A 584 16.98 27.60 -23.88
CA SER A 584 17.07 27.36 -25.34
C SER A 584 16.68 28.60 -26.14
N GLY A 585 16.98 28.59 -27.45
CA GLY A 585 16.61 29.67 -28.37
C GLY A 585 17.42 30.96 -28.20
N ILE A 586 18.65 30.86 -27.70
CA ILE A 586 19.52 32.03 -27.51
C ILE A 586 20.15 32.39 -28.85
N GLU A 587 19.70 33.49 -29.45
CA GLU A 587 20.23 34.02 -30.70
C GLU A 587 21.50 34.83 -30.45
N VAL A 588 22.57 34.47 -31.16
CA VAL A 588 23.86 35.15 -31.07
C VAL A 588 24.13 35.90 -32.36
N PHE A 589 24.16 37.22 -32.27
CA PHE A 589 24.54 38.13 -33.36
C PHE A 589 25.82 38.86 -33.00
N GLU A 590 26.78 38.94 -33.92
CA GLU A 590 28.06 39.64 -33.72
C GLU A 590 27.86 41.16 -33.71
N ASN A 591 26.98 41.68 -34.57
CA ASN A 591 26.56 43.08 -34.58
C ASN A 591 25.05 43.21 -34.39
N THR A 592 24.64 43.72 -33.23
CA THR A 592 23.22 43.95 -32.89
C THR A 592 22.71 45.34 -33.31
N THR A 593 23.57 46.21 -33.84
CA THR A 593 23.20 47.58 -34.21
C THR A 593 22.60 47.58 -35.63
N PRO A 594 21.33 47.95 -35.82
CA PRO A 594 20.75 48.08 -37.15
C PRO A 594 21.40 49.24 -37.91
N PRO A 595 21.44 49.21 -39.24
CA PRO A 595 21.75 50.39 -40.04
C PRO A 595 20.58 51.40 -39.95
N ASP A 596 20.84 52.68 -40.28
CA ASP A 596 19.74 53.63 -40.37
C ASP A 596 18.81 53.28 -41.56
N PRO A 597 17.51 53.61 -41.47
CA PRO A 597 16.55 53.30 -42.53
C PRO A 597 16.89 54.00 -43.84
N PRO A 598 16.69 53.35 -45.00
CA PRO A 598 16.98 53.95 -46.30
C PRO A 598 16.02 55.11 -46.60
N VAL A 599 16.52 56.20 -47.19
CA VAL A 599 15.71 57.37 -47.54
C VAL A 599 15.20 57.26 -48.97
N VAL A 600 13.89 57.25 -49.18
CA VAL A 600 13.30 57.21 -50.53
C VAL A 600 13.45 58.58 -51.20
N ILE A 601 13.99 58.60 -52.42
CA ILE A 601 14.20 59.82 -53.21
C ILE A 601 13.14 59.98 -54.29
N SER A 602 12.79 58.89 -54.96
CA SER A 602 11.71 58.88 -55.93
C SER A 602 11.13 57.47 -56.10
N GLU A 603 9.83 57.42 -56.34
CA GLU A 603 9.12 56.19 -56.63
C GLU A 603 8.11 56.38 -57.76
N SER A 604 7.90 55.33 -58.56
CA SER A 604 6.90 55.30 -59.63
C SER A 604 6.36 53.89 -59.80
N GLY A 605 5.07 53.80 -60.15
CA GLY A 605 4.42 52.51 -60.37
C GLY A 605 2.94 52.67 -60.73
N THR A 606 2.39 51.66 -61.41
CA THR A 606 0.96 51.54 -61.74
C THR A 606 0.58 50.06 -61.67
N ALA A 607 -0.63 49.72 -61.23
CA ALA A 607 -1.09 48.33 -61.20
C ALA A 607 -0.98 47.65 -62.58
N GLY A 608 -0.42 46.44 -62.60
CA GLY A 608 -0.12 45.69 -63.83
C GLY A 608 1.07 46.23 -64.64
N GLY A 609 1.77 47.26 -64.16
CA GLY A 609 2.91 47.90 -64.82
C GLY A 609 4.24 47.73 -64.07
N ALA A 610 5.29 48.40 -64.56
CA ALA A 610 6.59 48.42 -63.90
C ALA A 610 6.57 49.35 -62.68
N PHE A 611 7.16 48.89 -61.58
CA PHE A 611 7.46 49.66 -60.38
C PHE A 611 8.95 49.97 -60.36
N GLU A 612 9.31 51.18 -59.93
CA GLU A 612 10.69 51.60 -59.72
C GLU A 612 10.77 52.51 -58.50
N VAL A 613 11.71 52.21 -57.59
CA VAL A 613 12.06 53.04 -56.43
C VAL A 613 13.55 53.33 -56.44
N THR A 614 13.90 54.60 -56.27
CA THR A 614 15.27 55.06 -56.03
C THR A 614 15.38 55.57 -54.60
N PHE A 615 16.35 55.04 -53.86
CA PHE A 615 16.57 55.35 -52.45
C PHE A 615 18.06 55.52 -52.14
N GLU A 616 18.35 56.18 -51.02
CA GLU A 616 19.69 56.34 -50.47
C GLU A 616 19.86 55.41 -49.26
N PRO A 617 20.70 54.36 -49.35
CA PRO A 617 21.04 53.55 -48.19
C PRO A 617 22.00 54.33 -47.26
N ASP A 618 21.89 54.13 -45.95
CA ASP A 618 22.89 54.58 -44.99
C ASP A 618 24.17 53.75 -45.16
N LEU A 619 25.17 54.26 -45.87
CA LEU A 619 26.42 53.54 -46.15
C LEU A 619 27.39 53.49 -44.93
N GLY A 620 26.88 53.66 -43.72
CA GLY A 620 27.65 53.53 -42.48
C GLY A 620 28.22 52.13 -42.23
N VAL A 621 28.98 51.98 -41.15
CA VAL A 621 29.66 50.72 -40.75
C VAL A 621 28.70 49.54 -40.54
N ASN A 622 27.42 49.83 -40.31
CA ASN A 622 26.39 48.82 -40.07
C ASN A 622 25.66 48.40 -41.35
N TYR A 623 25.92 48.95 -42.52
CA TYR A 623 25.17 48.58 -43.73
C TYR A 623 25.79 47.44 -44.51
N ARG A 624 24.94 46.47 -44.91
CA ARG A 624 25.32 45.38 -45.83
C ARG A 624 24.47 45.35 -47.10
N LYS A 625 23.15 45.55 -46.98
CA LYS A 625 22.20 45.46 -48.09
C LYS A 625 20.89 46.18 -47.79
N THR A 626 20.12 46.51 -48.82
CA THR A 626 18.71 46.90 -48.70
C THR A 626 17.83 45.83 -49.35
N GLU A 627 16.71 45.50 -48.71
CA GLU A 627 15.69 44.55 -49.18
C GLU A 627 14.43 45.30 -49.61
N LEU A 628 13.83 44.89 -50.73
CA LEU A 628 12.53 45.33 -51.22
C LEU A 628 11.48 44.27 -50.89
N TRP A 629 10.41 44.70 -50.24
CA TRP A 629 9.29 43.87 -49.79
C TRP A 629 7.98 44.37 -50.41
N ARG A 630 7.06 43.44 -50.66
CA ARG A 630 5.76 43.71 -51.30
C ARG A 630 4.63 43.00 -50.60
N GLY A 631 3.54 43.71 -50.33
CA GLY A 631 2.30 43.21 -49.76
C GLY A 631 1.09 43.53 -50.64
N ALA A 632 -0.07 42.98 -50.30
CA ALA A 632 -1.32 43.37 -50.94
C ALA A 632 -1.67 44.83 -50.58
N VAL A 633 -2.48 45.50 -51.41
CA VAL A 633 -2.92 46.87 -51.15
C VAL A 633 -3.61 46.97 -49.79
N GLY A 634 -3.14 47.88 -48.92
CA GLY A 634 -3.65 48.09 -47.57
C GLY A 634 -3.18 47.06 -46.54
N SER A 635 -2.20 46.21 -46.88
CA SER A 635 -1.61 45.26 -45.93
C SER A 635 -0.52 45.91 -45.08
N SER A 636 -0.31 45.39 -43.86
CA SER A 636 0.82 45.80 -43.03
C SER A 636 2.12 45.10 -43.47
N PHE A 637 3.27 45.68 -43.11
CA PHE A 637 4.58 45.11 -43.41
C PHE A 637 4.76 43.67 -42.91
N ALA A 638 4.13 43.30 -41.79
CA ALA A 638 4.16 41.93 -41.26
C ALA A 638 3.64 40.86 -42.23
N ASN A 639 2.80 41.24 -43.20
CA ASN A 639 2.27 40.35 -44.24
C ASN A 639 2.96 40.53 -45.60
N ALA A 640 4.00 41.38 -45.67
CA ALA A 640 4.74 41.60 -46.90
C ALA A 640 5.67 40.42 -47.19
N THR A 641 5.89 40.19 -48.48
CA THR A 641 6.77 39.14 -49.02
C THR A 641 8.04 39.75 -49.56
N PHE A 642 9.18 39.11 -49.31
CA PHE A 642 10.46 39.54 -49.86
C PHE A 642 10.46 39.38 -51.38
N ILE A 643 10.86 40.44 -52.09
CA ILE A 643 10.97 40.42 -53.55
C ILE A 643 12.42 40.31 -53.98
N LYS A 644 13.28 41.22 -53.50
CA LYS A 644 14.68 41.24 -53.87
C LYS A 644 15.54 42.05 -52.91
N GLN A 645 16.85 41.95 -53.08
CA GLN A 645 17.84 42.66 -52.30
C GLN A 645 18.90 43.29 -53.20
N SER A 646 19.50 44.40 -52.76
CA SER A 646 20.65 45.04 -53.39
C SER A 646 21.78 45.20 -52.39
N PHE A 647 22.99 44.88 -52.83
CA PHE A 647 24.24 45.10 -52.10
C PHE A 647 24.97 46.35 -52.61
N ALA A 648 24.29 47.20 -53.38
CA ALA A 648 24.91 48.38 -53.96
C ALA A 648 25.35 49.35 -52.86
N THR A 649 26.56 49.87 -53.02
CA THR A 649 27.20 50.85 -52.11
C THR A 649 27.25 52.25 -52.74
N SER A 650 26.37 52.51 -53.71
CA SER A 650 26.22 53.82 -54.33
C SER A 650 25.36 54.73 -53.46
N GLN A 651 25.57 56.05 -53.53
CA GLN A 651 24.75 57.02 -52.79
C GLN A 651 23.26 56.90 -53.13
N GLN A 652 22.92 56.61 -54.39
CA GLN A 652 21.56 56.34 -54.84
C GLN A 652 21.49 54.98 -55.52
N VAL A 653 20.49 54.19 -55.14
CA VAL A 653 20.26 52.84 -55.62
C VAL A 653 18.83 52.71 -56.12
N THR A 654 18.67 52.20 -57.33
CA THR A 654 17.36 51.99 -57.96
C THR A 654 16.98 50.51 -57.96
N MET A 655 15.77 50.20 -57.53
CA MET A 655 15.18 48.87 -57.54
C MET A 655 13.82 48.88 -58.27
N ASN A 656 13.64 47.91 -59.17
CA ASN A 656 12.39 47.73 -59.93
C ASN A 656 11.58 46.47 -59.56
N ASP A 657 10.27 46.48 -59.72
CA ASP A 657 9.43 45.27 -59.65
C ASP A 657 8.33 45.35 -60.71
N THR A 658 7.52 44.31 -60.86
CA THR A 658 6.26 44.40 -61.61
C THR A 658 5.11 44.41 -60.62
N VAL A 659 4.33 45.49 -60.61
CA VAL A 659 3.15 45.61 -59.73
C VAL A 659 2.09 44.60 -60.22
N PRO A 660 1.57 43.72 -59.35
CA PRO A 660 0.46 42.84 -59.70
C PRO A 660 -0.74 43.63 -60.25
N GLY A 661 -1.55 43.01 -61.12
CA GLY A 661 -2.74 43.66 -61.68
C GLY A 661 -3.84 44.01 -60.65
N ALA A 662 -3.75 43.45 -59.44
CA ALA A 662 -4.63 43.77 -58.30
C ALA A 662 -4.06 44.89 -57.40
N GLY A 663 -2.90 45.46 -57.77
CA GLY A 663 -2.16 46.44 -56.98
C GLY A 663 -1.27 45.82 -55.90
N ALA A 664 -0.36 46.62 -55.34
CA ALA A 664 0.50 46.24 -54.22
C ALA A 664 1.06 47.44 -53.43
N ASP A 665 1.42 47.16 -52.18
CA ASP A 665 2.14 48.07 -51.29
C ASP A 665 3.61 47.65 -51.20
N TYR A 666 4.53 48.62 -51.21
CA TYR A 666 5.98 48.36 -51.20
C TYR A 666 6.69 48.97 -49.98
N TRP A 667 7.67 48.25 -49.45
CA TRP A 667 8.55 48.70 -48.36
C TRP A 667 10.01 48.39 -48.69
N ILE A 668 10.91 49.22 -48.17
CA ILE A 668 12.35 48.97 -48.21
C ILE A 668 12.96 48.97 -46.80
N ILE A 669 13.94 48.10 -46.58
CA ILE A 669 14.60 47.89 -45.28
C ILE A 669 16.10 47.69 -45.49
N SER A 670 16.93 48.38 -44.71
CA SER A 670 18.38 48.14 -44.68
C SER A 670 18.72 47.04 -43.67
N VAL A 671 19.72 46.23 -43.98
CA VAL A 671 20.14 45.08 -43.16
C VAL A 671 21.64 45.14 -42.93
N ASN A 672 22.07 44.83 -41.70
CA ASN A 672 23.48 44.80 -41.32
C ASN A 672 24.17 43.47 -41.67
N PRO A 673 25.50 43.35 -41.48
CA PRO A 673 26.24 42.11 -41.66
C PRO A 673 25.68 40.90 -40.93
N SER A 674 25.20 41.08 -39.70
CA SER A 674 24.61 40.03 -38.88
C SER A 674 23.12 39.81 -39.11
N GLY A 675 22.52 40.43 -40.14
CA GLY A 675 21.11 40.20 -40.51
C GLY A 675 20.08 41.00 -39.72
N VAL A 676 20.51 41.90 -38.84
CA VAL A 676 19.64 42.82 -38.09
C VAL A 676 19.12 43.90 -39.03
N LYS A 677 17.79 44.09 -39.01
CA LYS A 677 17.05 44.96 -39.93
C LYS A 677 16.82 46.35 -39.33
N SER A 678 16.89 47.39 -40.15
CA SER A 678 16.41 48.74 -39.82
C SER A 678 14.88 48.75 -39.66
N SER A 679 14.31 49.85 -39.17
CA SER A 679 12.87 50.07 -39.30
C SER A 679 12.48 50.12 -40.78
N GLU A 680 11.28 49.66 -41.09
CA GLU A 680 10.73 49.66 -42.44
C GLU A 680 10.38 51.06 -42.94
N VAL A 681 10.66 51.31 -44.21
CA VAL A 681 10.27 52.54 -44.89
C VAL A 681 9.23 52.20 -45.92
N PHE A 682 8.02 52.71 -45.72
CA PHE A 682 6.93 52.58 -46.67
C PHE A 682 7.21 53.43 -47.91
N VAL A 683 7.23 52.80 -49.07
CA VAL A 683 7.51 53.46 -50.35
C VAL A 683 6.22 54.02 -50.95
N GLY A 684 5.17 53.21 -51.02
CA GLY A 684 3.91 53.64 -51.61
C GLY A 684 2.94 52.48 -51.85
N SER A 685 1.68 52.86 -52.13
CA SER A 685 0.59 51.97 -52.52
C SER A 685 0.20 52.20 -53.96
N TYR A 686 0.15 51.14 -54.77
CA TYR A 686 -0.17 51.21 -56.18
C TYR A 686 -1.35 50.30 -56.46
N SER A 687 -2.54 50.88 -56.67
CA SER A 687 -3.81 50.19 -56.91
C SER A 687 -4.23 50.16 -58.36
#